data_AF-A0A7S3VRX1-F1
#
_entry.id   AF-A0A7S3VRX1-F1
#
_cell.length_a   1.000
_cell.length_b   1.000
_cell.length_c   1.000
_cell.angle_alpha   90.00
_cell.angle_beta   90.00
_cell.angle_gamma   90.00
#
_symmetry.space_group_name_H-M   'P 1'
#
loop_
_entity.id
_entity.type
_entity.pdbx_description
1 polymer ?
#
loop_
_entity_poly.entity_id
_entity_poly.type
_entity_poly.pdbx_seq_one_letter_code
_entity_poly.pdbx_strand_id
1 'polypeptide(L)'
;MGIPKFYRWLSERYPLVNKTIASSEGPPVVDALYLDMNGIIHNCTHANQQEIKLTKEEMIVRMFDYISKLVQIIKPQKLLFMAIDGVAPRAKMNQQRSRRFKAAKDRLEAEKEILRKGEPLPEMTFDSNCITPGTVFMDELGSHLRFFIRKKIAEDPLWQGPRIVFSGHDVPGEGEHKIMEYIRWEKRLPNYQPNQRHCLYGLDADLIMLSLVTHEPHFFLLREVVSYTGGNRGQPAREVLENPCAENFVLFHIGLLREYLELEFSNVPTPGFSLDLERIVDDFVLFCMLIGNDFLPALPTLDINEGALNNIMAIYKELLPTMGGYITYAGDLDRGRLEQLLARVGALELEVLEERAADAEYFENKRRKNNDRGLGRGNGRPAPPLRPTPAADKEVSGSNGGSGGVGEEGEEEEEGVKSTLLGALEDEEEEEAAAPAEPTMMSKEARQLMMSGLGVKGLELWKERWYSEKLGLRPDERRVVVQHYIEGLHWVLEYYYRGVASWNWFYPHHHAPMASDMNNLGEIEVSFTQGKPFRPFEQLLGVLPAPSSGLLPAPYKPLMEDANSPIIDFYPLTFEVDLEGKRAAWEGIVKIPFVDEARLLSAADTITKHHLAPHEAKRNEAGQILVFGKQEGSQEREYCTSTLPKIFKDVHRPDSQLRKRPIPPALPAGSKGFVPALVPGTTTGIHSPPGFSTLKTMKVHGSLRNIGVNVLGTPSKKESYVLNLQDLRKILPDINAAAVAPILLGARCYVNWPHLQEALIVRVSDEMESWSCTPGEREHKHKLWDAHEAGQWQQECAHLVNTTLTRCGVDVGRCDLIVHVRICKGYIRHPDGTIQRQLAAEEANYPLQGVVRERPASMQADGAADTPKAADLKEGMQVIFLGKQHFGCAATILPRLGDGLDRHGMAAGKGGLFRVAVQPFAASSSSSQGNSGIDPVQQVAKRIVAAHEPTYIHSSEVARRKRFNPRVLGRITGNVWFTEGADRYNLGLLVKEASRGLCVPGYVHPTTDGNGWMYSNAMVKVLEEYRERHGWVLDALDAKSGSSEPGGGSIRLADIMPDVNPEDRRARAEGVAKWVKKLPLASRPLVKTSVKILMEEGVLALQRAMPTLKPLPPVELESVSPQLLLPPYTPGPDQLKSFMQGGHFELGDRVVSVLKEGVPPFGFHGTVIGEELGHR
;
A
#
# COMPACT_ATOMS: atom_id res chain seq x y z
N MET A 1 3.99 -0.45 -11.18
CA MET A 1 3.98 -0.96 -12.57
C MET A 1 2.55 -0.96 -13.06
N GLY A 2 2.30 -1.35 -14.30
CA GLY A 2 0.98 -1.20 -14.89
C GLY A 2 0.55 0.28 -14.98
N ILE A 3 -0.72 0.55 -14.70
CA ILE A 3 -1.35 1.87 -14.92
C ILE A 3 -0.98 2.89 -13.82
N PRO A 4 -0.28 4.00 -14.14
CA PRO A 4 0.08 5.02 -13.16
C PRO A 4 -1.14 5.66 -12.48
N LYS A 5 -1.11 5.73 -11.14
CA LYS A 5 -2.14 6.37 -10.29
C LYS A 5 -3.54 5.73 -10.36
N PHE A 6 -3.74 4.59 -11.04
CA PHE A 6 -5.05 3.93 -11.18
C PHE A 6 -5.74 3.62 -9.85
N TYR A 7 -5.03 3.02 -8.88
CA TYR A 7 -5.57 2.80 -7.52
C TYR A 7 -6.03 4.11 -6.84
N ARG A 8 -5.34 5.23 -7.08
CA ARG A 8 -5.75 6.54 -6.55
C ARG A 8 -7.03 7.04 -7.22
N TRP A 9 -7.15 6.92 -8.53
CA TRP A 9 -8.38 7.25 -9.26
C TRP A 9 -9.56 6.39 -8.79
N LEU A 10 -9.38 5.07 -8.65
CA LEU A 10 -10.38 4.16 -8.09
C LEU A 10 -10.80 4.55 -6.67
N SER A 11 -9.84 4.85 -5.79
CA SER A 11 -10.10 5.23 -4.40
C SER A 11 -10.73 6.62 -4.24
N GLU A 12 -10.54 7.52 -5.20
CA GLU A 12 -11.21 8.83 -5.23
C GLU A 12 -12.60 8.75 -5.89
N ARG A 13 -12.79 7.89 -6.90
CA ARG A 13 -14.09 7.70 -7.57
C ARG A 13 -15.06 6.89 -6.74
N TYR A 14 -14.58 5.81 -6.12
CA TYR A 14 -15.35 4.82 -5.37
C TYR A 14 -14.84 4.73 -3.92
N PRO A 15 -15.08 5.77 -3.08
CA PRO A 15 -14.43 5.92 -1.77
C PRO A 15 -14.56 4.73 -0.80
N LEU A 16 -15.65 3.94 -0.91
CA LEU A 16 -15.97 2.86 0.03
C LEU A 16 -15.30 1.51 -0.31
N VAL A 17 -14.42 1.43 -1.31
CA VAL A 17 -13.75 0.15 -1.66
C VAL A 17 -12.62 -0.26 -0.71
N ASN A 18 -12.21 0.62 0.21
CA ASN A 18 -11.01 0.44 1.06
C ASN A 18 -11.36 0.31 2.55
N LYS A 19 -11.15 -0.88 3.14
CA LYS A 19 -11.22 -1.08 4.60
C LYS A 19 -9.84 -1.16 5.23
N THR A 20 -9.57 -0.36 6.27
CA THR A 20 -8.39 -0.51 7.14
C THR A 20 -8.55 -1.68 8.10
N ILE A 21 -7.49 -2.43 8.38
CA ILE A 21 -7.55 -3.58 9.30
C ILE A 21 -7.31 -3.11 10.74
N ALA A 22 -8.38 -3.00 11.53
CA ALA A 22 -8.28 -2.62 12.95
C ALA A 22 -7.78 -3.78 13.82
N SER A 23 -6.84 -3.52 14.74
CA SER A 23 -6.25 -4.54 15.63
C SER A 23 -7.25 -5.26 16.54
N SER A 24 -8.42 -4.66 16.80
CA SER A 24 -9.49 -5.27 17.60
C SER A 24 -10.36 -6.26 16.82
N GLU A 25 -10.57 -6.04 15.52
CA GLU A 25 -11.38 -6.92 14.68
C GLU A 25 -10.55 -8.04 14.03
N GLY A 26 -9.32 -7.71 13.64
CA GLY A 26 -8.56 -8.50 12.67
C GLY A 26 -9.14 -8.38 11.25
N PRO A 27 -8.52 -9.05 10.25
CA PRO A 27 -9.10 -9.16 8.93
C PRO A 27 -10.28 -10.16 8.91
N PRO A 28 -11.17 -10.07 7.92
CA PRO A 28 -12.14 -11.12 7.62
C PRO A 28 -11.46 -12.46 7.31
N VAL A 29 -12.18 -13.57 7.50
CA VAL A 29 -11.63 -14.91 7.33
C VAL A 29 -11.34 -15.20 5.85
N VAL A 30 -10.07 -15.44 5.54
CA VAL A 30 -9.58 -15.76 4.18
C VAL A 30 -9.33 -17.26 4.04
N ASP A 31 -9.79 -17.86 2.95
CA ASP A 31 -9.49 -19.25 2.61
C ASP A 31 -8.12 -19.39 1.92
N ALA A 32 -7.84 -18.49 0.97
CA ALA A 32 -6.66 -18.53 0.13
C ALA A 32 -5.90 -17.19 0.13
N LEU A 33 -4.67 -17.19 0.65
CA LEU A 33 -3.74 -16.08 0.55
C LEU A 33 -2.75 -16.33 -0.59
N TYR A 34 -2.61 -15.37 -1.47
CA TYR A 34 -1.66 -15.36 -2.58
C TYR A 34 -0.66 -14.23 -2.35
N LEU A 35 0.63 -14.53 -2.40
CA LEU A 35 1.72 -13.57 -2.25
C LEU A 35 2.46 -13.46 -3.59
N ASP A 36 2.38 -12.30 -4.25
CA ASP A 36 3.49 -11.88 -5.10
C ASP A 36 4.68 -11.53 -4.20
N MET A 37 5.80 -12.23 -4.43
CA MET A 37 7.03 -12.03 -3.69
C MET A 37 7.85 -10.86 -4.23
N ASN A 38 7.67 -10.42 -5.48
CA ASN A 38 8.59 -9.48 -6.10
C ASN A 38 8.56 -8.09 -5.45
N GLY A 39 7.39 -7.61 -5.04
CA GLY A 39 7.28 -6.42 -4.18
C GLY A 39 7.98 -6.59 -2.82
N ILE A 40 7.87 -7.76 -2.19
CA ILE A 40 8.52 -8.06 -0.89
C ILE A 40 10.05 -8.07 -1.04
N ILE A 41 10.57 -8.71 -2.10
CA ILE A 41 12.01 -8.79 -2.37
C ILE A 41 12.59 -7.39 -2.51
N HIS A 42 12.01 -6.55 -3.39
CA HIS A 42 12.47 -5.18 -3.56
C HIS A 42 12.38 -4.34 -2.27
N ASN A 43 11.29 -4.43 -1.50
CA ASN A 43 11.14 -3.72 -0.23
C ASN A 43 12.17 -4.15 0.84
N CYS A 44 12.61 -5.41 0.83
CA CYS A 44 13.58 -5.95 1.78
C CYS A 44 15.05 -5.78 1.34
N THR A 45 15.35 -5.68 0.05
CA THR A 45 16.70 -5.36 -0.45
C THR A 45 16.96 -3.85 -0.47
N HIS A 46 15.94 -3.04 -0.77
CA HIS A 46 16.03 -1.59 -0.88
C HIS A 46 15.35 -0.91 0.31
N ALA A 47 15.99 -0.98 1.49
CA ALA A 47 15.64 -0.08 2.57
C ALA A 47 15.77 1.38 2.10
N ASN A 48 14.82 2.25 2.44
CA ASN A 48 14.72 3.64 1.96
C ASN A 48 15.78 4.60 2.56
N GLN A 49 17.02 4.15 2.71
CA GLN A 49 18.18 4.95 3.13
C GLN A 49 19.41 4.55 2.31
N GLN A 50 20.05 5.53 1.67
CA GLN A 50 21.31 5.37 0.92
C GLN A 50 22.51 5.02 1.83
N GLU A 51 22.33 5.02 3.15
CA GLU A 51 23.40 4.90 4.15
C GLU A 51 23.42 3.55 4.91
N ILE A 52 22.32 2.78 4.96
CA ILE A 52 22.31 1.46 5.61
C ILE A 52 22.61 0.35 4.59
N LYS A 53 23.87 -0.11 4.58
CA LYS A 53 24.27 -1.34 3.90
C LYS A 53 23.75 -2.55 4.70
N LEU A 54 22.88 -3.35 4.09
CA LEU A 54 22.46 -4.66 4.63
C LEU A 54 23.29 -5.77 4.01
N THR A 55 23.64 -6.78 4.80
CA THR A 55 24.20 -8.04 4.27
C THR A 55 23.11 -8.88 3.59
N LYS A 56 23.50 -9.80 2.69
CA LYS A 56 22.57 -10.80 2.12
C LYS A 56 21.81 -11.56 3.22
N GLU A 57 22.50 -11.97 4.29
CA GLU A 57 21.92 -12.76 5.39
C GLU A 57 20.79 -11.98 6.09
N GLU A 58 20.98 -10.67 6.33
CA GLU A 58 19.96 -9.79 6.91
C GLU A 58 18.78 -9.52 5.96
N MET A 59 19.03 -9.36 4.65
CA MET A 59 17.96 -9.19 3.65
C MET A 59 17.03 -10.41 3.64
N ILE A 60 17.57 -11.62 3.67
CA ILE A 60 16.78 -12.87 3.70
C ILE A 60 15.98 -12.99 5.01
N VAL A 61 16.57 -12.66 6.17
CA VAL A 61 15.84 -12.66 7.45
C VAL A 61 14.71 -11.63 7.47
N ARG A 62 14.91 -10.43 6.93
CA ARG A 62 13.85 -9.41 6.77
C ARG A 62 12.69 -9.93 5.91
N MET A 63 12.97 -10.62 4.80
CA MET A 63 11.93 -11.25 3.98
C MET A 63 11.16 -12.32 4.76
N PHE A 64 11.85 -13.21 5.49
CA PHE A 64 11.22 -14.24 6.32
C PHE A 64 10.28 -13.65 7.37
N ASP A 65 10.71 -12.60 8.06
CA ASP A 65 9.88 -11.91 9.06
C ASP A 65 8.69 -11.20 8.42
N TYR A 66 8.87 -10.55 7.27
CA TYR A 66 7.78 -9.89 6.54
C TYR A 66 6.70 -10.89 6.09
N ILE A 67 7.10 -12.01 5.46
CA ILE A 67 6.19 -13.10 5.07
C ILE A 67 5.48 -13.67 6.31
N SER A 68 6.21 -13.90 7.41
CA SER A 68 5.64 -14.40 8.67
C SER A 68 4.56 -13.45 9.21
N LYS A 69 4.78 -12.13 9.14
CA LYS A 69 3.83 -11.12 9.61
C LYS A 69 2.59 -11.05 8.70
N LEU A 70 2.74 -11.11 7.38
CA LEU A 70 1.59 -11.19 6.45
C LEU A 70 0.69 -12.42 6.74
N VAL A 71 1.29 -13.60 6.95
CA VAL A 71 0.54 -14.82 7.28
C VAL A 71 -0.11 -14.74 8.67
N GLN A 72 0.54 -14.08 9.65
CA GLN A 72 -0.03 -13.83 10.98
C GLN A 72 -1.17 -12.80 10.99
N ILE A 73 -1.16 -11.84 10.07
CA ILE A 73 -2.27 -10.90 9.88
C ILE A 73 -3.46 -11.66 9.27
N ILE A 74 -3.29 -12.24 8.08
CA ILE A 74 -4.41 -12.78 7.26
C ILE A 74 -4.90 -14.18 7.69
N LYS A 75 -4.02 -15.04 8.22
CA LYS A 75 -4.35 -16.39 8.72
C LYS A 75 -5.12 -17.26 7.70
N PRO A 76 -4.56 -17.53 6.51
CA PRO A 76 -5.23 -18.31 5.46
C PRO A 76 -5.63 -19.71 5.92
N GLN A 77 -6.89 -20.07 5.70
CA GLN A 77 -7.47 -21.32 6.25
C GLN A 77 -7.22 -22.57 5.39
N LYS A 78 -6.97 -22.43 4.07
CA LYS A 78 -6.89 -23.57 3.12
C LYS A 78 -5.67 -23.53 2.21
N LEU A 79 -5.25 -22.35 1.75
CA LEU A 79 -4.16 -22.19 0.78
C LEU A 79 -3.27 -20.98 1.13
N LEU A 80 -1.96 -21.20 1.09
CA LEU A 80 -0.94 -20.15 0.99
C LEU A 80 -0.17 -20.37 -0.32
N PHE A 81 -0.32 -19.47 -1.29
CA PHE A 81 0.42 -19.49 -2.55
C PHE A 81 1.52 -18.43 -2.53
N MET A 82 2.76 -18.80 -2.84
CA MET A 82 3.91 -17.91 -2.89
C MET A 82 4.51 -17.95 -4.30
N ALA A 83 4.51 -16.80 -4.98
CA ALA A 83 4.95 -16.68 -6.38
C ALA A 83 6.12 -15.71 -6.49
N ILE A 84 7.19 -16.13 -7.17
CA ILE A 84 8.33 -15.26 -7.55
C ILE A 84 8.31 -15.15 -9.07
N ASP A 85 8.71 -14.01 -9.67
CA ASP A 85 8.89 -13.95 -11.13
C ASP A 85 9.90 -15.00 -11.60
N GLY A 86 9.51 -15.74 -12.64
CA GLY A 86 10.42 -16.54 -13.46
C GLY A 86 10.61 -15.90 -14.83
N VAL A 87 11.02 -16.71 -15.82
CA VAL A 87 11.16 -16.24 -17.21
C VAL A 87 9.82 -15.70 -17.72
N ALA A 88 9.78 -14.45 -18.18
CA ALA A 88 8.60 -13.76 -18.68
C ALA A 88 8.47 -13.89 -20.21
N PRO A 89 7.29 -13.67 -20.80
CA PRO A 89 7.13 -13.59 -22.26
C PRO A 89 7.91 -12.43 -22.88
N ARG A 90 8.31 -12.56 -24.15
CA ARG A 90 9.10 -11.54 -24.88
C ARG A 90 8.41 -10.17 -24.89
N ALA A 91 7.08 -10.12 -24.90
CA ALA A 91 6.27 -8.91 -24.71
C ALA A 91 6.68 -8.08 -23.47
N LYS A 92 6.97 -8.71 -22.32
CA LYS A 92 7.42 -8.01 -21.10
C LYS A 92 8.95 -7.88 -20.99
N MET A 93 9.72 -8.69 -21.71
CA MET A 93 11.20 -8.59 -21.70
C MET A 93 11.69 -7.19 -22.09
N ASN A 94 11.04 -6.52 -23.03
CA ASN A 94 11.38 -5.13 -23.39
C ASN A 94 11.17 -4.15 -22.22
N GLN A 95 10.06 -4.25 -21.49
CA GLN A 95 9.78 -3.43 -20.30
C GLN A 95 10.80 -3.70 -19.18
N GLN A 96 11.12 -4.98 -18.93
CA GLN A 96 12.14 -5.37 -17.97
C GLN A 96 13.51 -4.81 -18.36
N ARG A 97 13.97 -5.05 -19.59
CA ARG A 97 15.27 -4.59 -20.10
C ARG A 97 15.41 -3.07 -19.99
N SER A 98 14.43 -2.30 -20.42
CA SER A 98 14.43 -0.83 -20.29
C SER A 98 14.59 -0.39 -18.83
N ARG A 99 13.99 -1.09 -17.86
CA ARG A 99 14.19 -0.83 -16.43
C ARG A 99 15.57 -1.24 -15.93
N ARG A 100 16.14 -2.36 -16.40
CA ARG A 100 17.49 -2.83 -16.01
C ARG A 100 18.59 -1.90 -16.55
N PHE A 101 18.45 -1.43 -17.79
CA PHE A 101 19.32 -0.42 -18.41
C PHE A 101 19.26 0.92 -17.65
N LYS A 102 18.04 1.39 -17.32
CA LYS A 102 17.83 2.61 -16.53
C LYS A 102 18.47 2.50 -15.14
N ALA A 103 18.21 1.42 -14.41
CA ALA A 103 18.80 1.19 -13.09
C ALA A 103 20.34 1.14 -13.10
N ALA A 104 20.94 0.59 -14.17
CA ALA A 104 22.40 0.60 -14.33
C ALA A 104 22.95 2.00 -14.65
N LYS A 105 22.25 2.79 -15.47
CA LYS A 105 22.59 4.20 -15.75
C LYS A 105 22.50 5.05 -14.48
N ASP A 106 21.37 4.99 -13.78
CA ASP A 106 21.12 5.71 -12.53
C ASP A 106 22.20 5.39 -11.46
N ARG A 107 22.63 4.11 -11.36
CA ARG A 107 23.75 3.68 -10.50
C ARG A 107 25.08 4.32 -10.92
N LEU A 108 25.44 4.23 -12.20
CA LEU A 108 26.72 4.75 -12.70
C LEU A 108 26.80 6.27 -12.61
N GLU A 109 25.68 6.99 -12.76
CA GLU A 109 25.60 8.43 -12.54
C GLU A 109 25.76 8.79 -11.05
N ALA A 110 25.15 8.02 -10.15
CA ALA A 110 25.36 8.19 -8.71
C ALA A 110 26.82 7.88 -8.27
N GLU A 111 27.44 6.85 -8.83
CA GLU A 111 28.86 6.49 -8.57
C GLU A 111 29.81 7.58 -9.10
N LYS A 112 29.56 8.13 -10.29
CA LYS A 112 30.29 9.31 -10.81
C LYS A 112 30.12 10.54 -9.92
N GLU A 113 28.92 10.77 -9.38
CA GLU A 113 28.63 11.93 -8.52
C GLU A 113 29.30 11.82 -7.14
N ILE A 114 29.41 10.60 -6.59
CA ILE A 114 30.19 10.31 -5.37
C ILE A 114 31.68 10.63 -5.61
N LEU A 115 32.24 10.16 -6.73
CA LEU A 115 33.62 10.46 -7.12
C LEU A 115 33.86 11.96 -7.35
N ARG A 116 32.91 12.67 -8.00
CA ARG A 116 32.98 14.13 -8.23
C ARG A 116 32.99 14.92 -6.92
N LYS A 117 32.39 14.39 -5.86
CA LYS A 117 32.40 14.96 -4.50
C LYS A 117 33.66 14.62 -3.69
N GLY A 118 34.57 13.81 -4.25
CA GLY A 118 35.76 13.32 -3.54
C GLY A 118 35.45 12.30 -2.44
N GLU A 119 34.23 11.74 -2.42
CA GLU A 119 33.84 10.71 -1.47
C GLU A 119 34.26 9.31 -2.00
N PRO A 120 34.75 8.40 -1.15
CA PRO A 120 35.18 7.08 -1.59
C PRO A 120 33.98 6.21 -1.99
N LEU A 121 34.10 5.48 -3.09
CA LEU A 121 33.05 4.56 -3.54
C LEU A 121 32.75 3.47 -2.48
N PRO A 122 31.48 3.03 -2.34
CA PRO A 122 31.15 1.96 -1.42
C PRO A 122 31.81 0.63 -1.82
N GLU A 123 32.54 -0.01 -0.88
CA GLU A 123 33.19 -1.33 -1.07
C GLU A 123 32.27 -2.44 -1.61
N MET A 124 30.96 -2.29 -1.42
CA MET A 124 29.92 -3.12 -2.04
C MET A 124 28.75 -2.21 -2.42
N THR A 125 28.44 -2.11 -3.71
CA THR A 125 27.16 -1.58 -4.22
C THR A 125 26.25 -2.75 -4.59
N PHE A 126 24.98 -2.70 -4.17
CA PHE A 126 24.01 -3.77 -4.44
C PHE A 126 23.37 -3.55 -5.81
N ASP A 127 23.71 -4.41 -6.78
CA ASP A 127 23.08 -4.38 -8.11
C ASP A 127 21.63 -4.89 -8.03
N SER A 128 20.66 -3.99 -8.14
CA SER A 128 19.23 -4.32 -8.14
C SER A 128 18.81 -5.21 -9.31
N ASN A 129 19.61 -5.26 -10.39
CA ASN A 129 19.37 -6.15 -11.52
C ASN A 129 19.56 -7.63 -11.14
N CYS A 130 20.17 -7.95 -9.98
CA CYS A 130 20.25 -9.32 -9.47
C CYS A 130 18.88 -9.93 -9.14
N ILE A 131 17.84 -9.12 -8.97
CA ILE A 131 16.45 -9.53 -8.77
C ILE A 131 15.83 -9.88 -10.14
N THR A 132 16.44 -10.86 -10.81
CA THR A 132 16.05 -11.36 -12.14
C THR A 132 16.27 -12.89 -12.17
N PRO A 133 15.38 -13.70 -12.78
CA PRO A 133 15.53 -15.15 -12.82
C PRO A 133 16.90 -15.62 -13.35
N GLY A 134 17.44 -16.70 -12.78
CA GLY A 134 18.70 -17.30 -13.23
C GLY A 134 19.97 -16.68 -12.64
N THR A 135 19.88 -15.58 -11.89
CA THR A 135 21.03 -15.05 -11.13
C THR A 135 21.35 -15.94 -9.92
N VAL A 136 22.57 -15.82 -9.39
CA VAL A 136 22.97 -16.51 -8.15
C VAL A 136 22.05 -16.12 -6.98
N PHE A 137 21.70 -14.84 -6.87
CA PHE A 137 20.87 -14.32 -5.78
C PHE A 137 19.47 -14.94 -5.74
N MET A 138 18.82 -15.14 -6.90
CA MET A 138 17.48 -15.72 -6.95
C MET A 138 17.48 -17.22 -6.62
N ASP A 139 18.54 -17.95 -6.98
CA ASP A 139 18.74 -19.38 -6.67
C ASP A 139 19.08 -19.63 -5.19
N GLU A 140 19.90 -18.75 -4.60
CA GLU A 140 20.10 -18.65 -3.14
C GLU A 140 18.75 -18.39 -2.43
N LEU A 141 18.04 -17.32 -2.81
CA LEU A 141 16.72 -16.96 -2.25
C LEU A 141 15.69 -18.08 -2.40
N GLY A 142 15.63 -18.72 -3.57
CA GLY A 142 14.76 -19.85 -3.86
C GLY A 142 15.05 -21.06 -2.97
N SER A 143 16.31 -21.28 -2.61
CA SER A 143 16.75 -22.31 -1.66
C SER A 143 16.44 -21.93 -0.20
N HIS A 144 16.65 -20.66 0.16
CA HIS A 144 16.32 -20.10 1.47
C HIS A 144 14.82 -20.22 1.79
N LEU A 145 13.94 -19.85 0.85
CA LEU A 145 12.48 -19.90 1.04
C LEU A 145 11.94 -21.34 1.17
N ARG A 146 12.48 -22.30 0.42
CA ARG A 146 12.09 -23.73 0.54
C ARG A 146 12.41 -24.29 1.94
N PHE A 147 13.55 -23.91 2.52
CA PHE A 147 13.89 -24.23 3.91
C PHE A 147 12.98 -23.52 4.92
N PHE A 148 12.71 -22.23 4.72
CA PHE A 148 11.81 -21.45 5.58
C PHE A 148 10.41 -22.06 5.67
N ILE A 149 9.83 -22.50 4.55
CA ILE A 149 8.54 -23.19 4.51
C ILE A 149 8.57 -24.48 5.35
N ARG A 150 9.59 -25.34 5.18
CA ARG A 150 9.77 -26.56 6.00
C ARG A 150 9.85 -26.24 7.49
N LYS A 151 10.69 -25.27 7.86
CA LYS A 151 10.87 -24.81 9.25
C LYS A 151 9.55 -24.29 9.84
N LYS A 152 8.80 -23.51 9.07
CA LYS A 152 7.51 -22.98 9.49
C LYS A 152 6.44 -24.06 9.68
N ILE A 153 6.31 -25.04 8.78
CA ILE A 153 5.37 -26.17 9.00
C ILE A 153 5.77 -27.00 10.24
N ALA A 154 7.06 -27.13 10.54
CA ALA A 154 7.51 -27.81 11.76
C ALA A 154 7.20 -27.04 13.06
N GLU A 155 7.35 -25.70 13.06
CA GLU A 155 7.34 -24.87 14.28
C GLU A 155 6.09 -24.01 14.52
N ASP A 156 5.37 -23.60 13.48
CA ASP A 156 4.34 -22.54 13.53
C ASP A 156 2.95 -23.10 13.14
N PRO A 157 1.99 -23.21 14.09
CA PRO A 157 0.67 -23.78 13.81
C PRO A 157 -0.11 -23.11 12.67
N LEU A 158 0.10 -21.82 12.40
CA LEU A 158 -0.54 -21.12 11.27
C LEU A 158 -0.14 -21.71 9.91
N TRP A 159 1.02 -22.36 9.84
CA TRP A 159 1.58 -22.94 8.62
C TRP A 159 1.27 -24.44 8.50
N GLN A 160 0.56 -25.03 9.47
CA GLN A 160 0.20 -26.46 9.49
C GLN A 160 -1.18 -26.76 8.89
N GLY A 161 -2.11 -25.80 8.98
CA GLY A 161 -3.45 -25.90 8.41
C GLY A 161 -3.52 -25.76 6.89
N PRO A 162 -3.04 -24.65 6.28
CA PRO A 162 -3.14 -24.44 4.85
C PRO A 162 -2.17 -25.33 4.06
N ARG A 163 -2.60 -25.78 2.88
CA ARG A 163 -1.70 -26.29 1.84
C ARG A 163 -0.83 -25.13 1.36
N ILE A 164 0.48 -25.31 1.31
CA ILE A 164 1.42 -24.27 0.88
C ILE A 164 1.91 -24.61 -0.53
N VAL A 165 1.79 -23.66 -1.46
CA VAL A 165 2.25 -23.81 -2.85
C VAL A 165 3.32 -22.76 -3.13
N PHE A 166 4.48 -23.21 -3.60
CA PHE A 166 5.62 -22.35 -3.92
C PHE A 166 5.97 -22.50 -5.41
N SER A 167 5.88 -21.38 -6.14
CA SER A 167 6.24 -21.24 -7.54
C SER A 167 7.43 -20.27 -7.66
N GLY A 168 8.64 -20.82 -7.61
CA GLY A 168 9.88 -20.05 -7.59
C GLY A 168 10.26 -19.42 -8.94
N HIS A 169 11.41 -18.75 -8.97
CA HIS A 169 11.98 -18.15 -10.19
C HIS A 169 12.37 -19.20 -11.25
N ASP A 170 12.50 -20.46 -10.84
CA ASP A 170 12.82 -21.61 -11.68
C ASP A 170 11.62 -22.03 -12.53
N VAL A 171 10.40 -21.74 -12.08
CA VAL A 171 9.17 -21.92 -12.87
C VAL A 171 9.00 -20.70 -13.80
N PRO A 172 8.84 -20.84 -15.13
CA PRO A 172 8.50 -19.73 -16.02
C PRO A 172 7.17 -19.03 -15.67
N GLY A 173 6.99 -17.81 -16.17
CA GLY A 173 5.86 -16.93 -15.89
C GLY A 173 6.13 -15.94 -14.76
N GLU A 174 5.35 -14.86 -14.75
CA GLU A 174 5.40 -13.80 -13.74
C GLU A 174 4.63 -14.20 -12.47
N GLY A 175 4.95 -13.62 -11.31
CA GLY A 175 4.34 -13.96 -10.03
C GLY A 175 2.82 -13.84 -10.04
N GLU A 176 2.31 -12.71 -10.53
CA GLU A 176 0.87 -12.43 -10.65
C GLU A 176 0.17 -13.36 -11.66
N HIS A 177 0.76 -13.60 -12.83
CA HIS A 177 0.16 -14.48 -13.84
C HIS A 177 0.23 -15.98 -13.46
N LYS A 178 1.25 -16.41 -12.70
CA LYS A 178 1.30 -17.75 -12.06
C LYS A 178 0.16 -17.95 -11.06
N ILE A 179 -0.12 -16.93 -10.24
CA ILE A 179 -1.25 -16.93 -9.30
C ILE A 179 -2.57 -17.04 -10.06
N MET A 180 -2.76 -16.24 -11.10
CA MET A 180 -4.00 -16.22 -11.88
C MET A 180 -4.20 -17.49 -12.71
N GLU A 181 -3.15 -18.06 -13.30
CA GLU A 181 -3.21 -19.38 -13.93
C GLU A 181 -3.62 -20.47 -12.93
N TYR A 182 -3.10 -20.43 -11.71
CA TYR A 182 -3.49 -21.37 -10.67
C TYR A 182 -4.96 -21.21 -10.25
N ILE A 183 -5.46 -19.99 -10.11
CA ILE A 183 -6.87 -19.70 -9.81
C ILE A 183 -7.77 -20.20 -10.96
N ARG A 184 -7.44 -19.86 -12.21
CA ARG A 184 -8.15 -20.35 -13.41
C ARG A 184 -8.11 -21.88 -13.52
N TRP A 185 -7.03 -22.53 -13.08
CA TRP A 185 -6.91 -23.99 -13.04
C TRP A 185 -7.81 -24.60 -11.95
N GLU A 186 -7.79 -24.07 -10.72
CA GLU A 186 -8.67 -24.57 -9.64
C GLU A 186 -10.16 -24.31 -9.92
N LYS A 187 -10.54 -23.16 -10.50
CA LYS A 187 -11.93 -22.85 -10.89
C LYS A 187 -12.54 -23.84 -11.90
N ARG A 188 -11.72 -24.55 -12.68
CA ARG A 188 -12.16 -25.58 -13.64
C ARG A 188 -12.33 -26.97 -13.01
N LEU A 189 -11.97 -27.16 -11.74
CA LEU A 189 -12.14 -28.44 -11.06
C LEU A 189 -13.60 -28.62 -10.61
N PRO A 190 -14.21 -29.81 -10.77
CA PRO A 190 -15.63 -30.04 -10.50
C PRO A 190 -16.00 -29.95 -9.00
N ASN A 191 -15.01 -29.81 -8.11
CA ASN A 191 -15.16 -29.66 -6.67
C ASN A 191 -14.74 -28.27 -6.16
N TYR A 192 -14.52 -27.29 -7.05
CA TYR A 192 -14.24 -25.91 -6.67
C TYR A 192 -15.36 -25.33 -5.78
N GLN A 193 -15.00 -24.46 -4.84
CA GLN A 193 -15.93 -23.93 -3.85
C GLN A 193 -16.43 -22.55 -4.29
N PRO A 194 -17.71 -22.37 -4.63
CA PRO A 194 -18.22 -21.14 -5.28
C PRO A 194 -18.19 -19.89 -4.40
N ASN A 195 -17.91 -20.06 -3.10
CA ASN A 195 -17.79 -18.99 -2.11
C ASN A 195 -16.41 -19.02 -1.41
N GLN A 196 -15.37 -19.45 -2.13
CA GLN A 196 -13.99 -19.39 -1.64
C GLN A 196 -13.55 -17.93 -1.49
N ARG A 197 -12.87 -17.62 -0.38
CA ARG A 197 -12.48 -16.24 -0.03
C ARG A 197 -11.00 -16.03 -0.30
N HIS A 198 -10.70 -15.16 -1.27
CA HIS A 198 -9.36 -14.93 -1.80
C HIS A 198 -8.78 -13.61 -1.25
N CYS A 199 -7.48 -13.61 -0.98
CA CYS A 199 -6.72 -12.40 -0.67
C CYS A 199 -5.37 -12.43 -1.41
N LEU A 200 -5.10 -11.43 -2.24
CA LEU A 200 -3.84 -11.29 -2.97
C LEU A 200 -3.07 -10.10 -2.41
N TYR A 201 -1.83 -10.33 -2.01
CA TYR A 201 -0.92 -9.27 -1.57
C TYR A 201 -0.16 -8.67 -2.75
N GLY A 202 -0.11 -7.33 -2.82
CA GLY A 202 0.78 -6.61 -3.74
C GLY A 202 0.33 -5.17 -4.03
N LEU A 203 1.28 -4.30 -4.38
CA LEU A 203 1.03 -2.88 -4.61
C LEU A 203 0.67 -2.53 -6.06
N ASP A 204 0.86 -3.42 -7.02
CA ASP A 204 0.67 -3.10 -8.43
C ASP A 204 -0.80 -2.92 -8.85
N ALA A 205 -1.02 -2.10 -9.88
CA ALA A 205 -2.34 -1.74 -10.38
C ALA A 205 -3.03 -2.93 -11.08
N ASP A 206 -2.24 -3.75 -11.77
CA ASP A 206 -2.69 -4.83 -12.64
C ASP A 206 -3.33 -5.97 -11.83
N LEU A 207 -2.93 -6.14 -10.56
CA LEU A 207 -3.57 -7.04 -9.59
C LEU A 207 -5.07 -6.76 -9.42
N ILE A 208 -5.53 -5.50 -9.58
CA ILE A 208 -6.95 -5.14 -9.53
C ILE A 208 -7.68 -5.69 -10.76
N MET A 209 -7.10 -5.48 -11.95
CA MET A 209 -7.67 -5.97 -13.22
C MET A 209 -7.67 -7.51 -13.26
N LEU A 210 -6.54 -8.14 -12.92
CA LEU A 210 -6.43 -9.60 -12.84
C LEU A 210 -7.44 -10.21 -11.85
N SER A 211 -7.63 -9.59 -10.69
CA SER A 211 -8.63 -10.04 -9.71
C SER A 211 -10.06 -9.89 -10.23
N LEU A 212 -10.38 -8.80 -10.94
CA LEU A 212 -11.68 -8.64 -11.62
C LEU A 212 -11.90 -9.75 -12.65
N VAL A 213 -10.91 -10.07 -13.48
CA VAL A 213 -10.95 -11.13 -14.52
C VAL A 213 -11.12 -12.54 -13.94
N THR A 214 -10.87 -12.78 -12.65
CA THR A 214 -11.21 -14.08 -12.02
C THR A 214 -12.72 -14.34 -11.93
N HIS A 215 -13.54 -13.27 -11.96
CA HIS A 215 -14.97 -13.29 -11.66
C HIS A 215 -15.29 -13.92 -10.30
N GLU A 216 -14.42 -13.67 -9.31
CA GLU A 216 -14.69 -13.95 -7.89
C GLU A 216 -15.15 -12.67 -7.17
N PRO A 217 -16.38 -12.61 -6.65
CA PRO A 217 -16.83 -11.48 -5.83
C PRO A 217 -16.14 -11.49 -4.45
N HIS A 218 -15.67 -12.65 -4.00
CA HIS A 218 -15.10 -12.89 -2.68
C HIS A 218 -13.59 -12.65 -2.63
N PHE A 219 -13.14 -11.53 -3.20
CA PHE A 219 -11.74 -11.25 -3.43
C PHE A 219 -11.30 -9.92 -2.77
N PHE A 220 -10.19 -9.97 -2.03
CA PHE A 220 -9.50 -8.81 -1.47
C PHE A 220 -8.12 -8.62 -2.10
N LEU A 221 -7.65 -7.37 -2.22
CA LEU A 221 -6.22 -7.08 -2.28
C LEU A 221 -5.72 -6.56 -0.93
N LEU A 222 -4.63 -7.12 -0.42
CA LEU A 222 -3.91 -6.62 0.75
C LEU A 222 -2.80 -5.67 0.29
N ARG A 223 -2.85 -4.41 0.72
CA ARG A 223 -1.97 -3.34 0.25
C ARG A 223 -1.49 -2.46 1.40
N GLU A 224 -0.22 -2.08 1.42
CA GLU A 224 0.34 -1.19 2.44
C GLU A 224 -0.27 0.22 2.37
N VAL A 225 -0.39 0.88 3.53
CA VAL A 225 -0.71 2.31 3.62
C VAL A 225 0.51 3.13 3.17
N VAL A 226 0.44 3.68 1.97
CA VAL A 226 1.47 4.56 1.39
C VAL A 226 1.18 6.04 1.63
N SER A 227 2.22 6.87 1.80
CA SER A 227 2.04 8.32 1.93
C SER A 227 1.77 8.98 0.58
N TYR A 228 0.79 9.88 0.52
CA TYR A 228 0.56 10.75 -0.65
C TYR A 228 1.10 12.18 -0.45
N THR A 229 1.75 12.46 0.69
CA THR A 229 2.30 13.79 1.05
C THR A 229 3.78 13.70 1.44
N GLY A 230 4.43 14.86 1.61
CA GLY A 230 5.88 14.93 1.87
C GLY A 230 6.74 14.67 0.63
N GLY A 231 7.96 14.17 0.84
CA GLY A 231 8.89 13.75 -0.22
C GLY A 231 8.74 12.27 -0.61
N ASN A 232 8.46 11.39 0.35
CA ASN A 232 8.35 9.93 0.17
C ASN A 232 6.98 9.53 -0.38
N ARG A 233 6.52 10.17 -1.47
CA ARG A 233 5.17 9.95 -2.02
C ARG A 233 5.08 8.65 -2.80
N GLY A 234 4.00 7.90 -2.58
CA GLY A 234 3.73 6.63 -3.25
C GLY A 234 4.48 5.43 -2.65
N GLN A 235 5.22 5.62 -1.55
CA GLN A 235 5.92 4.55 -0.83
C GLN A 235 5.29 4.30 0.55
N PRO A 236 5.36 3.07 1.08
CA PRO A 236 5.05 2.79 2.48
C PRO A 236 6.07 3.47 3.41
N ALA A 237 5.64 3.81 4.63
CA ALA A 237 6.53 4.38 5.63
C ALA A 237 7.56 3.35 6.11
N ARG A 238 8.72 3.80 6.61
CA ARG A 238 9.83 2.92 7.03
C ARG A 238 9.39 1.93 8.10
N GLU A 239 8.63 2.41 9.07
CA GLU A 239 8.12 1.69 10.23
C GLU A 239 7.24 0.50 9.80
N VAL A 240 6.49 0.66 8.70
CA VAL A 240 5.65 -0.39 8.09
C VAL A 240 6.50 -1.51 7.49
N LEU A 241 7.64 -1.19 6.90
CA LEU A 241 8.53 -2.20 6.29
C LEU A 241 9.35 -2.96 7.34
N GLU A 242 9.79 -2.28 8.39
CA GLU A 242 10.58 -2.91 9.46
C GLU A 242 9.70 -3.70 10.46
N ASN A 243 8.48 -3.22 10.74
CA ASN A 243 7.55 -3.93 11.62
C ASN A 243 6.07 -3.86 11.17
N PRO A 244 5.69 -4.52 10.07
CA PRO A 244 4.32 -4.52 9.58
C PRO A 244 3.34 -5.10 10.60
N CYS A 245 2.38 -4.29 11.04
CA CYS A 245 1.21 -4.69 11.81
C CYS A 245 -0.08 -4.49 10.99
N ALA A 246 -1.21 -5.05 11.46
CA ALA A 246 -2.48 -5.01 10.72
C ALA A 246 -2.92 -3.58 10.33
N GLU A 247 -2.75 -2.61 11.23
CA GLU A 247 -3.11 -1.20 11.02
C GLU A 247 -2.29 -0.51 9.90
N ASN A 248 -1.21 -1.13 9.42
CA ASN A 248 -0.43 -0.63 8.30
C ASN A 248 -0.97 -1.06 6.92
N PHE A 249 -2.05 -1.83 6.87
CA PHE A 249 -2.62 -2.36 5.64
C PHE A 249 -4.09 -1.98 5.43
N VAL A 250 -4.45 -1.90 4.15
CA VAL A 250 -5.81 -1.75 3.64
C VAL A 250 -6.18 -3.00 2.86
N LEU A 251 -7.44 -3.43 3.03
CA LEU A 251 -8.11 -4.39 2.16
C LEU A 251 -8.91 -3.62 1.10
N PHE A 252 -8.56 -3.83 -0.17
CA PHE A 252 -9.35 -3.36 -1.31
C PHE A 252 -10.40 -4.42 -1.66
N HIS A 253 -11.68 -4.06 -1.57
CA HIS A 253 -12.81 -4.97 -1.79
C HIS A 253 -13.19 -5.03 -3.28
N ILE A 254 -12.77 -6.10 -3.99
CA ILE A 254 -13.15 -6.32 -5.40
C ILE A 254 -14.67 -6.47 -5.55
N GLY A 255 -15.33 -7.12 -4.58
CA GLY A 255 -16.80 -7.22 -4.53
C GLY A 255 -17.50 -5.85 -4.48
N LEU A 256 -16.99 -4.90 -3.69
CA LEU A 256 -17.56 -3.54 -3.65
C LEU A 256 -17.27 -2.76 -4.94
N LEU A 257 -16.10 -2.93 -5.57
CA LEU A 257 -15.84 -2.32 -6.87
C LEU A 257 -16.82 -2.83 -7.94
N ARG A 258 -17.16 -4.13 -7.90
CA ARG A 258 -18.16 -4.74 -8.80
C ARG A 258 -19.57 -4.20 -8.54
N GLU A 259 -19.98 -4.02 -7.27
CA GLU A 259 -21.26 -3.36 -6.94
C GLU A 259 -21.29 -1.86 -7.31
N TYR A 260 -20.16 -1.15 -7.24
CA TYR A 260 -20.05 0.22 -7.73
C TYR A 260 -20.22 0.32 -9.25
N LEU A 261 -19.61 -0.60 -10.02
CA LEU A 261 -19.81 -0.69 -11.47
C LEU A 261 -21.27 -1.04 -11.80
N GLU A 262 -21.89 -1.99 -11.08
CA GLU A 262 -23.30 -2.34 -11.23
C GLU A 262 -24.21 -1.12 -11.06
N LEU A 263 -24.03 -0.33 -9.98
CA LEU A 263 -24.77 0.91 -9.77
C LEU A 263 -24.48 1.96 -10.86
N GLU A 264 -23.20 2.16 -11.21
CA GLU A 264 -22.79 3.19 -12.17
C GLU A 264 -23.30 2.92 -13.62
N PHE A 265 -23.61 1.67 -13.96
CA PHE A 265 -24.20 1.27 -15.24
C PHE A 265 -25.71 0.91 -15.18
N SER A 266 -26.30 0.75 -14.00
CA SER A 266 -27.69 0.32 -13.79
C SER A 266 -28.78 1.10 -14.55
N ASN A 267 -28.51 2.38 -14.86
CA ASN A 267 -29.46 3.27 -15.54
C ASN A 267 -29.23 3.40 -17.06
N VAL A 268 -28.31 2.64 -17.65
CA VAL A 268 -28.03 2.70 -19.11
C VAL A 268 -29.11 1.90 -19.87
N PRO A 269 -29.85 2.51 -20.80
CA PRO A 269 -30.90 1.81 -21.54
C PRO A 269 -30.28 0.87 -22.60
N THR A 270 -30.50 -0.44 -22.47
CA THR A 270 -29.99 -1.45 -23.43
C THR A 270 -31.12 -2.09 -24.25
N PRO A 271 -31.64 -1.41 -25.29
CA PRO A 271 -32.72 -1.95 -26.12
C PRO A 271 -32.24 -3.13 -26.98
N GLY A 272 -32.49 -4.35 -26.50
CA GLY A 272 -32.21 -5.59 -27.24
C GLY A 272 -31.52 -6.69 -26.42
N PHE A 273 -30.94 -6.36 -25.26
CA PHE A 273 -30.31 -7.34 -24.37
C PHE A 273 -30.41 -6.90 -22.89
N SER A 274 -30.38 -7.88 -21.98
CA SER A 274 -30.27 -7.63 -20.54
C SER A 274 -28.84 -7.26 -20.16
N LEU A 275 -28.67 -6.18 -19.41
CA LEU A 275 -27.37 -5.70 -18.94
C LEU A 275 -26.75 -6.69 -17.94
N ASP A 276 -25.64 -7.31 -18.32
CA ASP A 276 -24.84 -8.24 -17.52
C ASP A 276 -23.60 -7.53 -16.94
N LEU A 277 -23.48 -7.57 -15.61
CA LEU A 277 -22.34 -7.01 -14.87
C LEU A 277 -21.02 -7.70 -15.24
N GLU A 278 -21.03 -9.01 -15.47
CA GLU A 278 -19.82 -9.79 -15.74
C GLU A 278 -19.18 -9.38 -17.08
N ARG A 279 -19.99 -8.94 -18.04
CA ARG A 279 -19.52 -8.40 -19.33
C ARG A 279 -19.05 -6.94 -19.21
N ILE A 280 -19.69 -6.15 -18.35
CA ILE A 280 -19.23 -4.77 -18.03
C ILE A 280 -17.89 -4.79 -17.32
N VAL A 281 -17.65 -5.77 -16.44
CA VAL A 281 -16.35 -5.96 -15.78
C VAL A 281 -15.25 -6.25 -16.81
N ASP A 282 -15.53 -7.10 -17.80
CA ASP A 282 -14.55 -7.42 -18.85
C ASP A 282 -14.25 -6.21 -19.75
N ASP A 283 -15.27 -5.47 -20.19
CA ASP A 283 -15.10 -4.24 -20.98
C ASP A 283 -14.41 -3.13 -20.17
N PHE A 284 -14.69 -3.01 -18.86
CA PHE A 284 -13.97 -2.09 -17.97
C PHE A 284 -12.48 -2.42 -17.84
N VAL A 285 -12.13 -3.72 -17.81
CA VAL A 285 -10.72 -4.16 -17.84
C VAL A 285 -10.05 -3.77 -19.16
N LEU A 286 -10.74 -3.90 -20.30
CA LEU A 286 -10.26 -3.39 -21.59
C LEU A 286 -10.01 -1.86 -21.57
N PHE A 287 -10.91 -1.07 -20.99
CA PHE A 287 -10.70 0.40 -20.88
C PHE A 287 -9.44 0.75 -20.07
N CYS A 288 -9.14 -0.05 -19.04
CA CYS A 288 -7.94 0.10 -18.26
C CYS A 288 -6.69 -0.27 -19.10
N MET A 289 -6.72 -1.40 -19.82
CA MET A 289 -5.62 -1.84 -20.71
C MET A 289 -5.28 -0.82 -21.82
N LEU A 290 -6.28 -0.14 -22.40
CA LEU A 290 -6.09 0.90 -23.42
C LEU A 290 -5.38 2.16 -22.88
N ILE A 291 -5.56 2.47 -21.60
CA ILE A 291 -4.89 3.58 -20.91
C ILE A 291 -3.46 3.20 -20.53
N GLY A 292 -3.21 1.93 -20.22
CA GLY A 292 -1.86 1.40 -20.05
C GLY A 292 -1.85 -0.04 -19.55
N ASN A 293 -0.72 -0.70 -19.77
CA ASN A 293 -0.40 -2.02 -19.25
C ASN A 293 1.13 -2.22 -19.36
N ASP A 294 1.67 -3.29 -18.79
CA ASP A 294 3.12 -3.54 -18.78
C ASP A 294 3.71 -4.04 -20.12
N PHE A 295 2.89 -4.17 -21.19
CA PHE A 295 3.25 -4.85 -22.46
C PHE A 295 3.11 -3.96 -23.71
N LEU A 296 2.20 -2.98 -23.68
CA LEU A 296 1.98 -1.98 -24.73
C LEU A 296 2.23 -0.56 -24.21
N PRO A 297 2.76 0.35 -25.05
CA PRO A 297 2.73 1.77 -24.74
C PRO A 297 1.28 2.28 -24.66
N ALA A 298 1.04 3.22 -23.73
CA ALA A 298 -0.22 3.94 -23.62
C ALA A 298 -0.50 4.76 -24.89
N LEU A 299 -1.78 4.88 -25.27
CA LEU A 299 -2.20 5.74 -26.39
C LEU A 299 -1.87 7.21 -26.08
N PRO A 300 -1.37 8.01 -27.05
CA PRO A 300 -0.70 9.29 -26.74
C PRO A 300 -1.60 10.34 -26.07
N THR A 301 -2.91 10.22 -26.25
CA THR A 301 -3.96 11.11 -25.76
C THR A 301 -4.68 10.61 -24.51
N LEU A 302 -4.26 9.47 -23.92
CA LEU A 302 -4.95 8.85 -22.78
C LEU A 302 -4.14 8.90 -21.46
N ASP A 303 -4.30 9.97 -20.68
CA ASP A 303 -3.83 10.06 -19.29
C ASP A 303 -5.01 10.08 -18.29
N ILE A 304 -4.93 9.30 -17.21
CA ILE A 304 -5.85 9.37 -16.05
C ILE A 304 -5.84 10.77 -15.41
N ASN A 305 -4.67 11.44 -15.38
CA ASN A 305 -4.57 12.81 -14.85
C ASN A 305 -5.39 13.80 -15.69
N GLU A 306 -5.49 13.59 -16.99
CA GLU A 306 -6.26 14.43 -17.94
C GLU A 306 -7.74 14.06 -17.86
N GLY A 307 -8.10 12.80 -18.11
CA GLY A 307 -9.50 12.35 -17.95
C GLY A 307 -9.87 11.02 -18.58
N ALA A 308 -8.93 10.38 -19.30
CA ALA A 308 -9.15 9.24 -20.18
C ALA A 308 -10.23 8.24 -19.70
N LEU A 309 -10.11 7.71 -18.48
CA LEU A 309 -11.04 6.68 -17.99
C LEU A 309 -12.45 7.21 -17.71
N ASN A 310 -12.60 8.46 -17.24
CA ASN A 310 -13.92 9.09 -17.13
C ASN A 310 -14.58 9.21 -18.51
N ASN A 311 -13.80 9.68 -19.51
CA ASN A 311 -14.30 9.96 -20.85
C ASN A 311 -14.67 8.65 -21.57
N ILE A 312 -13.82 7.62 -21.49
CA ILE A 312 -14.11 6.29 -22.05
C ILE A 312 -15.35 5.69 -21.40
N MET A 313 -15.49 5.76 -20.06
CA MET A 313 -16.69 5.28 -19.38
C MET A 313 -17.96 6.07 -19.75
N ALA A 314 -17.86 7.37 -20.02
CA ALA A 314 -19.00 8.16 -20.49
C ALA A 314 -19.40 7.78 -21.93
N ILE A 315 -18.45 7.80 -22.86
CA ILE A 315 -18.65 7.41 -24.28
C ILE A 315 -19.23 5.99 -24.37
N TYR A 316 -18.71 5.04 -23.59
CA TYR A 316 -19.20 3.67 -23.61
C TYR A 316 -20.68 3.57 -23.15
N LYS A 317 -21.13 4.38 -22.18
CA LYS A 317 -22.56 4.44 -21.79
C LYS A 317 -23.45 5.07 -22.86
N GLU A 318 -22.94 6.01 -23.65
CA GLU A 318 -23.66 6.57 -24.79
C GLU A 318 -23.79 5.57 -25.95
N LEU A 319 -22.79 4.72 -26.15
CA LEU A 319 -22.72 3.76 -27.27
C LEU A 319 -23.32 2.38 -26.94
N LEU A 320 -23.28 1.90 -25.70
CA LEU A 320 -23.84 0.61 -25.29
C LEU A 320 -25.32 0.38 -25.70
N PRO A 321 -26.21 1.41 -25.74
CA PRO A 321 -27.56 1.29 -26.27
C PRO A 321 -27.62 0.91 -27.76
N THR A 322 -26.59 1.20 -28.56
CA THR A 322 -26.56 0.99 -30.02
C THR A 322 -25.53 -0.04 -30.50
N MET A 323 -24.51 -0.37 -29.69
CA MET A 323 -23.51 -1.42 -30.01
C MET A 323 -24.11 -2.83 -30.18
N GLY A 324 -25.34 -3.07 -29.68
CA GLY A 324 -25.99 -4.38 -29.74
C GLY A 324 -25.23 -5.49 -28.99
N GLY A 325 -24.46 -5.14 -27.97
CA GLY A 325 -23.66 -6.06 -27.15
C GLY A 325 -22.36 -5.45 -26.64
N TYR A 326 -21.50 -6.32 -26.10
CA TYR A 326 -20.24 -5.98 -25.42
C TYR A 326 -19.03 -6.05 -26.35
N ILE A 327 -17.95 -5.34 -26.01
CA ILE A 327 -16.71 -5.28 -26.79
C ILE A 327 -15.87 -6.55 -26.57
N THR A 328 -15.94 -7.17 -25.39
CA THR A 328 -15.11 -8.33 -25.02
C THR A 328 -15.91 -9.53 -24.54
N TYR A 329 -15.37 -10.72 -24.78
CA TYR A 329 -15.91 -11.97 -24.26
C TYR A 329 -14.79 -12.96 -23.91
N ALA A 330 -14.48 -13.11 -22.63
CA ALA A 330 -13.57 -14.15 -22.13
C ALA A 330 -12.20 -14.21 -22.85
N GLY A 331 -11.62 -13.06 -23.20
CA GLY A 331 -10.39 -12.92 -23.99
C GLY A 331 -10.61 -12.59 -25.47
N ASP A 332 -11.78 -12.91 -26.05
CA ASP A 332 -12.13 -12.52 -27.42
C ASP A 332 -12.45 -11.02 -27.49
N LEU A 333 -12.14 -10.38 -28.63
CA LEU A 333 -12.31 -8.94 -28.87
C LEU A 333 -13.17 -8.68 -30.11
N ASP A 334 -14.33 -8.03 -29.93
CA ASP A 334 -15.17 -7.50 -31.00
C ASP A 334 -14.55 -6.20 -31.56
N ARG A 335 -13.78 -6.37 -32.64
CA ARG A 335 -13.06 -5.27 -33.29
C ARG A 335 -14.00 -4.18 -33.84
N GLY A 336 -15.22 -4.54 -34.25
CA GLY A 336 -16.21 -3.60 -34.80
C GLY A 336 -16.90 -2.74 -33.73
N ARG A 337 -17.09 -3.27 -32.51
CA ARG A 337 -17.53 -2.46 -31.36
C ARG A 337 -16.38 -1.64 -30.75
N LEU A 338 -15.17 -2.20 -30.72
CA LEU A 338 -13.98 -1.45 -30.32
C LEU A 338 -13.76 -0.22 -31.23
N GLU A 339 -13.90 -0.37 -32.54
CA GLU A 339 -13.74 0.73 -33.50
C GLU A 339 -14.73 1.88 -33.24
N GLN A 340 -15.98 1.59 -32.90
CA GLN A 340 -16.97 2.61 -32.53
C GLN A 340 -16.58 3.40 -31.28
N LEU A 341 -16.01 2.73 -30.27
CA LEU A 341 -15.48 3.37 -29.08
C LEU A 341 -14.24 4.24 -29.42
N LEU A 342 -13.28 3.67 -30.16
CA LEU A 342 -12.03 4.35 -30.51
C LEU A 342 -12.25 5.54 -31.46
N ALA A 343 -13.22 5.50 -32.36
CA ALA A 343 -13.59 6.64 -33.19
C ALA A 343 -14.12 7.82 -32.35
N ARG A 344 -14.94 7.55 -31.32
CA ARG A 344 -15.43 8.58 -30.39
C ARG A 344 -14.34 9.10 -29.46
N VAL A 345 -13.37 8.26 -29.06
CA VAL A 345 -12.17 8.69 -28.31
C VAL A 345 -11.24 9.52 -29.20
N GLY A 346 -11.03 9.11 -30.45
CA GLY A 346 -10.25 9.81 -31.47
C GLY A 346 -10.76 11.22 -31.77
N ALA A 347 -12.08 11.43 -31.68
CA ALA A 347 -12.68 12.76 -31.82
C ALA A 347 -12.28 13.76 -30.71
N LEU A 348 -11.80 13.29 -29.55
CA LEU A 348 -11.34 14.15 -28.45
C LEU A 348 -9.85 14.50 -28.54
N GLU A 349 -9.09 13.94 -29.50
CA GLU A 349 -7.63 14.10 -29.54
C GLU A 349 -7.19 15.56 -29.78
N LEU A 350 -7.99 16.33 -30.53
CA LEU A 350 -7.74 17.76 -30.73
C LEU A 350 -7.83 18.54 -29.40
N GLU A 351 -8.96 18.41 -28.70
CA GLU A 351 -9.24 19.07 -27.42
C GLU A 351 -8.18 18.73 -26.36
N VAL A 352 -7.84 17.44 -26.22
CA VAL A 352 -6.82 16.97 -25.26
C VAL A 352 -5.43 17.53 -25.59
N LEU A 353 -5.05 17.63 -26.87
CA LEU A 353 -3.74 18.17 -27.26
C LEU A 353 -3.68 19.70 -27.14
N GLU A 354 -4.78 20.41 -27.40
CA GLU A 354 -4.89 21.87 -27.17
C GLU A 354 -4.84 22.21 -25.67
N GLU A 355 -5.61 21.50 -24.82
CA GLU A 355 -5.53 21.65 -23.36
C GLU A 355 -4.10 21.36 -22.85
N ARG A 356 -3.51 20.23 -23.29
CA ARG A 356 -2.16 19.82 -22.88
C ARG A 356 -1.10 20.84 -23.32
N ALA A 357 -1.28 21.50 -24.46
CA ALA A 357 -0.37 22.54 -24.93
C ALA A 357 -0.42 23.79 -24.02
N ALA A 358 -1.63 24.27 -23.71
CA ALA A 358 -1.85 25.41 -22.83
C ALA A 358 -1.39 25.14 -21.37
N ASP A 359 -1.64 23.94 -20.85
CA ASP A 359 -1.23 23.54 -19.49
C ASP A 359 0.31 23.49 -19.39
N ALA A 360 0.98 22.94 -20.41
CA ALA A 360 2.45 22.91 -20.49
C ALA A 360 3.08 24.30 -20.64
N GLU A 361 2.49 25.20 -21.43
CA GLU A 361 2.89 26.62 -21.46
C GLU A 361 2.70 27.30 -20.10
N TYR A 362 1.57 27.08 -19.42
CA TYR A 362 1.33 27.63 -18.08
C TYR A 362 2.38 27.16 -17.07
N PHE A 363 2.73 25.87 -17.07
CA PHE A 363 3.76 25.32 -16.18
C PHE A 363 5.16 25.86 -16.48
N GLU A 364 5.54 26.00 -17.74
CA GLU A 364 6.84 26.57 -18.11
C GLU A 364 6.94 28.05 -17.74
N ASN A 365 5.92 28.85 -18.09
CA ASN A 365 5.86 30.27 -17.72
C ASN A 365 5.86 30.47 -16.20
N LYS A 366 5.36 29.50 -15.43
CA LYS A 366 5.40 29.47 -13.96
C LYS A 366 6.77 29.05 -13.41
N ARG A 367 7.51 28.16 -14.09
CA ARG A 367 8.92 27.85 -13.78
C ARG A 367 9.80 29.08 -14.02
N ARG A 368 9.72 29.69 -15.21
CA ARG A 368 10.46 30.93 -15.57
C ARG A 368 10.25 32.03 -14.52
N LYS A 369 9.00 32.38 -14.22
CA LYS A 369 8.63 33.38 -13.18
C LYS A 369 9.06 33.03 -11.75
N ASN A 370 9.44 31.78 -11.45
CA ASN A 370 10.04 31.40 -10.17
C ASN A 370 11.57 31.55 -10.18
N ASN A 371 12.24 31.24 -11.30
CA ASN A 371 13.68 31.50 -11.48
C ASN A 371 13.98 33.01 -11.52
N ASP A 372 13.21 33.80 -12.30
CA ASP A 372 13.37 35.26 -12.41
C ASP A 372 13.25 35.95 -11.03
N ARG A 373 12.39 35.41 -10.15
CA ARG A 373 12.23 35.90 -8.77
C ARG A 373 13.41 35.59 -7.84
N GLY A 374 14.38 34.79 -8.28
CA GLY A 374 15.69 34.66 -7.66
C GLY A 374 16.68 35.75 -8.09
N LEU A 375 16.41 36.47 -9.18
CA LEU A 375 17.35 37.37 -9.86
C LEU A 375 16.76 38.78 -10.06
N GLY A 376 16.65 39.55 -8.98
CA GLY A 376 16.39 41.00 -9.03
C GLY A 376 15.13 41.49 -8.32
N ARG A 377 15.09 42.80 -8.04
CA ARG A 377 13.95 43.50 -7.40
C ARG A 377 13.10 44.21 -8.45
N GLY A 378 11.78 44.20 -8.26
CA GLY A 378 10.84 45.05 -9.00
C GLY A 378 9.45 45.03 -8.38
N ASN A 379 8.78 46.20 -8.32
CA ASN A 379 7.45 46.33 -7.72
C ASN A 379 6.38 46.32 -8.82
N GLY A 380 5.35 45.49 -8.70
CA GLY A 380 4.24 45.45 -9.66
C GLY A 380 3.32 44.24 -9.49
N ARG A 381 2.02 44.47 -9.23
CA ARG A 381 0.97 43.44 -9.23
C ARG A 381 -0.03 43.71 -10.36
N PRO A 382 -0.13 42.81 -11.36
CA PRO A 382 -1.38 42.59 -12.08
C PRO A 382 -2.30 41.68 -11.26
N ALA A 383 -3.62 41.88 -11.37
CA ALA A 383 -4.63 40.98 -10.82
C ALA A 383 -4.78 39.72 -11.71
N PRO A 384 -5.28 38.58 -11.19
CA PRO A 384 -5.60 37.42 -12.02
C PRO A 384 -6.82 37.73 -12.91
N PRO A 385 -6.85 37.26 -14.18
CA PRO A 385 -8.03 37.37 -15.03
C PRO A 385 -9.15 36.47 -14.50
N LEU A 386 -10.38 36.99 -14.52
CA LEU A 386 -11.59 36.20 -14.23
C LEU A 386 -11.88 35.26 -15.40
N ARG A 387 -12.29 34.02 -15.09
CA ARG A 387 -12.86 33.12 -16.12
C ARG A 387 -14.24 33.66 -16.55
N PRO A 388 -14.57 33.65 -17.85
CA PRO A 388 -15.93 33.93 -18.29
C PRO A 388 -16.86 32.80 -17.83
N THR A 389 -17.98 33.17 -17.21
CA THR A 389 -19.14 32.28 -17.05
C THR A 389 -20.00 32.32 -18.32
N PRO A 390 -20.70 31.23 -18.69
CA PRO A 390 -21.68 31.28 -19.77
C PRO A 390 -22.73 32.36 -19.50
N ALA A 391 -23.05 33.16 -20.51
CA ALA A 391 -24.06 34.21 -20.39
C ALA A 391 -25.47 33.62 -20.48
N ALA A 392 -26.41 34.21 -19.73
CA ALA A 392 -27.85 34.05 -19.92
C ALA A 392 -28.43 35.36 -20.47
N ASP A 393 -29.48 35.27 -21.28
CA ASP A 393 -29.96 36.38 -22.11
C ASP A 393 -30.45 37.61 -21.34
N LYS A 394 -30.17 38.80 -21.88
CA LYS A 394 -31.09 39.95 -21.86
C LYS A 394 -30.72 41.05 -22.86
N GLU A 395 -31.72 41.90 -23.14
CA GLU A 395 -31.82 42.71 -24.35
C GLU A 395 -31.34 44.18 -24.20
N VAL A 396 -30.87 44.73 -25.33
CA VAL A 396 -31.12 46.12 -25.84
C VAL A 396 -30.78 47.33 -24.94
N SER A 397 -29.76 48.10 -25.34
CA SER A 397 -29.80 49.55 -25.73
C SER A 397 -28.45 50.28 -25.54
N GLY A 398 -28.24 51.44 -26.20
CA GLY A 398 -27.22 52.43 -25.79
C GLY A 398 -26.15 52.85 -26.83
N SER A 399 -26.46 53.87 -27.63
CA SER A 399 -25.65 54.53 -28.70
C SER A 399 -24.37 55.30 -28.31
N ASN A 400 -23.48 55.53 -29.30
CA ASN A 400 -22.42 56.57 -29.45
C ASN A 400 -21.11 56.44 -28.62
N GLY A 401 -19.92 56.87 -29.11
CA GLY A 401 -19.51 57.28 -30.47
C GLY A 401 -18.26 58.20 -30.59
N GLY A 402 -17.36 57.95 -31.56
CA GLY A 402 -16.25 58.85 -32.02
C GLY A 402 -14.96 58.89 -31.16
N SER A 403 -13.83 59.53 -31.55
CA SER A 403 -13.31 59.97 -32.88
C SER A 403 -11.86 60.55 -32.77
N GLY A 404 -10.94 60.29 -33.73
CA GLY A 404 -9.57 60.90 -33.86
C GLY A 404 -8.46 60.27 -32.98
N GLY A 405 -7.14 60.31 -33.26
CA GLY A 405 -6.29 61.02 -34.26
C GLY A 405 -5.23 61.91 -33.56
N VAL A 406 -3.97 62.17 -33.99
CA VAL A 406 -3.05 61.92 -35.15
C VAL A 406 -1.60 62.17 -34.60
N GLY A 407 -0.42 61.74 -35.10
CA GLY A 407 0.08 61.02 -36.30
C GLY A 407 1.59 60.69 -36.19
N GLU A 408 2.37 60.80 -37.29
CA GLU A 408 3.82 60.45 -37.44
C GLU A 408 4.83 61.59 -36.99
N GLU A 409 6.18 61.62 -37.19
CA GLU A 409 7.16 61.11 -38.21
C GLU A 409 8.65 60.98 -37.69
N GLY A 410 9.56 60.36 -38.46
CA GLY A 410 11.06 60.39 -38.37
C GLY A 410 11.75 59.21 -37.64
N GLU A 411 12.78 58.46 -38.12
CA GLU A 411 13.77 58.52 -39.25
C GLU A 411 14.85 59.63 -39.11
N GLU A 412 16.17 59.46 -39.38
CA GLU A 412 17.09 58.42 -39.97
C GLU A 412 18.30 58.14 -38.99
N GLU A 413 19.24 57.16 -39.08
CA GLU A 413 20.32 56.75 -40.04
C GLU A 413 21.25 57.89 -40.55
N GLU A 414 22.51 57.73 -41.06
CA GLU A 414 23.46 56.62 -41.35
C GLU A 414 24.50 56.37 -40.19
N GLU A 415 25.76 55.85 -40.24
CA GLU A 415 26.76 55.10 -41.11
C GLU A 415 27.80 54.51 -40.08
N GLY A 416 28.82 53.65 -40.29
CA GLY A 416 29.45 53.01 -41.46
C GLY A 416 30.52 51.96 -40.99
N VAL A 417 30.94 50.94 -41.77
CA VAL A 417 31.88 50.92 -42.93
C VAL A 417 33.37 51.02 -42.53
N LYS A 418 34.30 50.10 -42.88
CA LYS A 418 34.29 48.78 -43.59
C LYS A 418 35.62 48.02 -43.30
N SER A 419 35.65 46.69 -43.45
CA SER A 419 36.63 45.93 -44.30
C SER A 419 36.68 44.42 -43.96
N THR A 420 37.39 43.62 -44.77
CA THR A 420 37.32 42.14 -44.81
C THR A 420 38.70 41.46 -44.82
N LEU A 421 38.72 40.16 -44.47
CA LEU A 421 39.75 39.15 -44.82
C LEU A 421 41.19 39.37 -44.30
N LEU A 422 41.59 38.65 -43.25
CA LEU A 422 42.30 37.35 -43.34
C LEU A 422 42.70 36.84 -41.93
N GLY A 423 42.80 35.52 -41.74
CA GLY A 423 43.42 34.93 -40.54
C GLY A 423 42.67 33.70 -40.02
N ALA A 424 43.18 32.51 -40.34
CA ALA A 424 42.68 31.26 -39.76
C ALA A 424 43.56 30.85 -38.58
N LEU A 425 42.93 30.61 -37.44
CA LEU A 425 43.40 29.73 -36.37
C LEU A 425 42.22 28.90 -35.90
N GLU A 426 42.51 27.70 -35.42
CA GLU A 426 41.53 26.75 -34.91
C GLU A 426 41.40 26.97 -33.40
N ASP A 427 40.28 27.53 -32.95
CA ASP A 427 39.86 27.49 -31.55
C ASP A 427 38.74 26.45 -31.43
N GLU A 428 38.90 25.49 -30.52
CA GLU A 428 37.95 24.40 -30.30
C GLU A 428 36.69 24.94 -29.58
N GLU A 429 35.51 24.81 -30.17
CA GLU A 429 34.25 25.11 -29.47
C GLU A 429 34.03 24.07 -28.35
N GLU A 430 34.28 24.46 -27.10
CA GLU A 430 33.87 23.67 -25.93
C GLU A 430 32.35 23.43 -25.99
N GLU A 431 31.91 22.18 -26.04
CA GLU A 431 30.48 21.84 -25.99
C GLU A 431 29.86 22.41 -24.69
N GLU A 432 29.09 23.49 -24.80
CA GLU A 432 28.35 24.06 -23.68
C GLU A 432 27.33 23.02 -23.20
N ALA A 433 27.68 22.32 -22.11
CA ALA A 433 27.08 21.05 -21.73
C ALA A 433 25.55 21.17 -21.53
N ALA A 434 24.81 20.71 -22.55
CA ALA A 434 23.37 20.90 -22.64
C ALA A 434 22.65 20.43 -21.36
N ALA A 435 21.92 21.35 -20.74
CA ALA A 435 21.23 21.09 -19.48
C ALA A 435 20.32 19.84 -19.61
N PRO A 436 20.35 18.92 -18.62
CA PRO A 436 19.68 17.63 -18.74
C PRO A 436 18.18 17.81 -18.97
N ALA A 437 17.68 17.23 -20.06
CA ALA A 437 16.31 17.42 -20.53
C ALA A 437 15.27 17.12 -19.42
N GLU A 438 14.44 18.11 -19.08
CA GLU A 438 13.38 17.93 -18.10
C GLU A 438 12.12 17.30 -18.72
N PRO A 439 11.34 16.51 -17.96
CA PRO A 439 10.03 16.04 -18.40
C PRO A 439 9.07 17.18 -18.76
N THR A 440 8.45 17.05 -19.94
CA THR A 440 7.42 17.94 -20.46
C THR A 440 6.24 17.15 -21.01
N MET A 441 5.04 17.72 -20.93
CA MET A 441 3.87 17.13 -21.60
C MET A 441 3.87 17.35 -23.12
N MET A 442 4.58 18.37 -23.60
CA MET A 442 4.69 18.71 -25.03
C MET A 442 5.90 19.62 -25.28
N SER A 443 6.63 19.40 -26.38
CA SER A 443 7.73 20.25 -26.86
C SER A 443 7.24 21.67 -27.19
N LYS A 444 8.15 22.65 -27.27
CA LYS A 444 7.81 24.06 -27.53
C LYS A 444 7.21 24.24 -28.92
N GLU A 445 7.76 23.51 -29.88
CA GLU A 445 7.42 23.54 -31.30
C GLU A 445 6.07 22.84 -31.53
N ALA A 446 5.78 21.76 -30.79
CA ALA A 446 4.49 21.07 -30.87
C ALA A 446 3.38 21.90 -30.19
N ARG A 447 3.71 22.64 -29.11
CA ARG A 447 2.81 23.63 -28.52
C ARG A 447 2.47 24.75 -29.49
N GLN A 448 3.46 25.33 -30.19
CA GLN A 448 3.19 26.34 -31.21
C GLN A 448 2.30 25.80 -32.35
N LEU A 449 2.45 24.54 -32.74
CA LEU A 449 1.59 23.90 -33.74
C LEU A 449 0.14 23.75 -33.25
N MET A 450 -0.09 23.24 -32.04
CA MET A 450 -1.46 23.11 -31.49
C MET A 450 -2.10 24.49 -31.23
N MET A 451 -1.36 25.43 -30.66
CA MET A 451 -1.84 26.78 -30.34
C MET A 451 -1.97 27.70 -31.58
N SER A 452 -1.68 27.21 -32.79
CA SER A 452 -1.76 27.98 -34.04
C SER A 452 -3.17 28.26 -34.54
N GLY A 453 -4.20 27.67 -33.93
CA GLY A 453 -5.60 27.82 -34.36
C GLY A 453 -5.97 27.06 -35.64
N LEU A 454 -5.10 26.16 -36.12
CA LEU A 454 -5.36 25.34 -37.32
C LEU A 454 -6.35 24.17 -37.09
N GLY A 455 -6.78 23.92 -35.84
CA GLY A 455 -7.76 22.90 -35.48
C GLY A 455 -7.41 21.51 -36.03
N VAL A 456 -8.35 20.89 -36.75
CA VAL A 456 -8.17 19.56 -37.37
C VAL A 456 -6.95 19.50 -38.32
N LYS A 457 -6.60 20.59 -39.01
CA LYS A 457 -5.38 20.65 -39.84
C LYS A 457 -4.11 20.70 -38.97
N GLY A 458 -4.18 21.35 -37.82
CA GLY A 458 -3.11 21.34 -36.81
C GLY A 458 -2.89 19.95 -36.23
N LEU A 459 -3.98 19.24 -35.90
CA LEU A 459 -3.93 17.85 -35.44
C LEU A 459 -3.26 16.92 -36.45
N GLU A 460 -3.60 17.00 -37.75
CA GLU A 460 -3.02 16.09 -38.74
C GLU A 460 -1.52 16.37 -38.97
N LEU A 461 -1.11 17.64 -39.01
CA LEU A 461 0.32 18.02 -39.01
C LEU A 461 1.04 17.55 -37.74
N TRP A 462 0.37 17.58 -36.58
CA TRP A 462 0.91 17.05 -35.32
C TRP A 462 1.07 15.53 -35.39
N LYS A 463 0.14 14.79 -36.02
CA LYS A 463 0.28 13.35 -36.25
C LYS A 463 1.44 13.03 -37.18
N GLU A 464 1.52 13.70 -38.33
CA GLU A 464 2.64 13.51 -39.28
C GLU A 464 3.99 13.67 -38.58
N ARG A 465 4.10 14.70 -37.74
CA ARG A 465 5.25 14.92 -36.87
C ARG A 465 5.45 13.79 -35.85
N TRP A 466 4.40 13.36 -35.13
CA TRP A 466 4.47 12.29 -34.13
C TRP A 466 5.00 10.98 -34.72
N TYR A 467 4.44 10.51 -35.85
CA TYR A 467 4.89 9.28 -36.50
C TYR A 467 6.32 9.41 -37.06
N SER A 468 6.68 10.57 -37.58
CA SER A 468 8.05 10.84 -38.06
C SER A 468 9.08 10.85 -36.91
N GLU A 469 8.86 11.66 -35.86
CA GLU A 469 9.84 11.88 -34.79
C GLU A 469 9.90 10.76 -33.74
N LYS A 470 8.77 10.07 -33.47
CA LYS A 470 8.70 9.04 -32.42
C LYS A 470 8.79 7.61 -32.94
N LEU A 471 8.47 7.39 -34.22
CA LEU A 471 8.42 6.06 -34.83
C LEU A 471 9.28 5.93 -36.10
N GLY A 472 9.76 7.04 -36.68
CA GLY A 472 10.53 7.02 -37.93
C GLY A 472 9.70 6.67 -39.17
N LEU A 473 8.37 6.82 -39.10
CA LEU A 473 7.42 6.33 -40.10
C LEU A 473 6.81 7.43 -40.95
N ARG A 474 6.57 7.11 -42.21
CA ARG A 474 5.88 7.93 -43.21
C ARG A 474 4.36 7.82 -43.05
N PRO A 475 3.55 8.79 -43.52
CA PRO A 475 2.09 8.77 -43.31
C PRO A 475 1.37 7.52 -43.86
N ASP A 476 1.89 6.90 -44.92
CA ASP A 476 1.39 5.65 -45.51
C ASP A 476 1.68 4.40 -44.66
N GLU A 477 2.60 4.46 -43.70
CA GLU A 477 3.05 3.31 -42.91
C GLU A 477 2.30 3.16 -41.56
N ARG A 478 1.48 4.14 -41.17
CA ARG A 478 0.71 4.16 -39.90
C ARG A 478 -0.12 2.89 -39.67
N ARG A 479 -0.67 2.29 -40.74
CA ARG A 479 -1.50 1.06 -40.68
C ARG A 479 -0.76 -0.12 -40.04
N VAL A 480 0.57 -0.22 -40.22
CA VAL A 480 1.40 -1.29 -39.64
C VAL A 480 1.48 -1.16 -38.11
N VAL A 481 1.53 0.07 -37.58
CA VAL A 481 1.51 0.34 -36.14
C VAL A 481 0.16 -0.06 -35.54
N VAL A 482 -0.94 0.30 -36.22
CA VAL A 482 -2.30 -0.08 -35.83
C VAL A 482 -2.47 -1.59 -35.80
N GLN A 483 -1.98 -2.32 -36.82
CA GLN A 483 -2.01 -3.79 -36.83
C GLN A 483 -1.28 -4.38 -35.62
N HIS A 484 -0.01 -4.05 -35.41
CA HIS A 484 0.76 -4.59 -34.27
C HIS A 484 0.16 -4.21 -32.91
N TYR A 485 -0.53 -3.07 -32.80
CA TYR A 485 -1.19 -2.65 -31.57
C TYR A 485 -2.45 -3.47 -31.29
N ILE A 486 -3.24 -3.80 -32.31
CA ILE A 486 -4.44 -4.64 -32.21
C ILE A 486 -4.09 -6.11 -31.98
N GLU A 487 -3.03 -6.62 -32.60
CA GLU A 487 -2.41 -7.89 -32.24
C GLU A 487 -2.04 -7.91 -30.75
N GLY A 488 -1.31 -6.89 -30.28
CA GLY A 488 -0.88 -6.81 -28.90
C GLY A 488 -2.02 -6.67 -27.89
N LEU A 489 -3.08 -5.92 -28.23
CA LEU A 489 -4.26 -5.78 -27.39
C LEU A 489 -4.97 -7.13 -27.21
N HIS A 490 -5.04 -7.93 -28.28
CA HIS A 490 -5.52 -9.31 -28.24
C HIS A 490 -4.58 -10.21 -27.42
N TRP A 491 -3.25 -10.08 -27.56
CA TRP A 491 -2.28 -10.83 -26.76
C TRP A 491 -2.42 -10.55 -25.25
N VAL A 492 -2.63 -9.28 -24.86
CA VAL A 492 -2.80 -8.88 -23.45
C VAL A 492 -4.12 -9.40 -22.88
N LEU A 493 -5.22 -9.34 -23.65
CA LEU A 493 -6.48 -9.98 -23.28
C LEU A 493 -6.29 -11.49 -23.08
N GLU A 494 -5.66 -12.19 -24.02
CA GLU A 494 -5.38 -13.61 -23.84
C GLU A 494 -4.53 -13.88 -22.60
N TYR A 495 -3.49 -13.09 -22.32
CA TYR A 495 -2.60 -13.30 -21.18
C TYR A 495 -3.32 -13.16 -19.82
N TYR A 496 -4.30 -12.26 -19.73
CA TYR A 496 -5.13 -12.05 -18.54
C TYR A 496 -6.21 -13.14 -18.40
N TYR A 497 -6.88 -13.52 -19.49
CA TYR A 497 -8.06 -14.39 -19.45
C TYR A 497 -7.75 -15.88 -19.59
N ARG A 498 -6.78 -16.25 -20.44
CA ARG A 498 -6.48 -17.65 -20.80
C ARG A 498 -5.06 -18.06 -20.35
N GLY A 499 -4.09 -17.16 -20.46
CA GLY A 499 -2.67 -17.41 -20.22
C GLY A 499 -1.83 -16.97 -21.43
N VAL A 500 -0.51 -17.17 -21.39
CA VAL A 500 0.41 -16.70 -22.45
C VAL A 500 -0.04 -17.23 -23.81
N ALA A 501 -0.47 -16.37 -24.74
CA ALA A 501 -0.85 -16.77 -26.11
C ALA A 501 0.37 -17.02 -27.01
N SER A 502 1.47 -16.31 -26.75
CA SER A 502 2.77 -16.56 -27.36
C SER A 502 3.88 -16.10 -26.42
N TRP A 503 4.88 -16.96 -26.21
CA TRP A 503 6.11 -16.58 -25.50
C TRP A 503 7.02 -15.68 -26.34
N ASN A 504 6.89 -15.71 -27.67
CA ASN A 504 7.83 -15.14 -28.64
C ASN A 504 7.27 -13.84 -29.30
N TRP A 505 5.98 -13.55 -29.19
CA TRP A 505 5.40 -12.28 -29.64
C TRP A 505 5.82 -11.11 -28.74
N PHE A 506 6.00 -9.93 -29.33
CA PHE A 506 6.20 -8.65 -28.65
C PHE A 506 5.74 -7.50 -29.56
N TYR A 507 5.41 -6.35 -28.98
CA TYR A 507 5.11 -5.13 -29.73
C TYR A 507 6.41 -4.47 -30.24
N PRO A 508 6.62 -4.29 -31.56
CA PRO A 508 7.92 -3.94 -32.14
C PRO A 508 8.19 -2.43 -32.25
N HIS A 509 7.45 -1.59 -31.50
CA HIS A 509 7.57 -0.14 -31.55
C HIS A 509 7.66 0.46 -30.14
N HIS A 510 8.38 1.56 -29.93
CA HIS A 510 8.46 2.21 -28.60
C HIS A 510 7.22 3.06 -28.24
N HIS A 511 6.41 3.42 -29.23
CA HIS A 511 5.23 4.30 -29.09
C HIS A 511 3.96 3.66 -29.69
N ALA A 512 2.79 4.12 -29.23
CA ALA A 512 1.48 3.67 -29.67
C ALA A 512 0.96 4.50 -30.88
N PRO A 513 0.00 3.98 -31.68
CA PRO A 513 -0.70 4.77 -32.68
C PRO A 513 -1.68 5.76 -32.02
N MET A 514 -2.20 6.70 -32.81
CA MET A 514 -3.25 7.63 -32.39
C MET A 514 -4.63 6.96 -32.40
N ALA A 515 -5.54 7.37 -31.52
CA ALA A 515 -6.86 6.72 -31.41
C ALA A 515 -7.72 6.94 -32.66
N SER A 516 -7.66 8.11 -33.28
CA SER A 516 -8.36 8.41 -34.54
C SER A 516 -7.81 7.66 -35.76
N ASP A 517 -6.61 7.06 -35.69
CA ASP A 517 -6.04 6.24 -36.77
C ASP A 517 -6.44 4.75 -36.65
N MET A 518 -7.05 4.33 -35.53
CA MET A 518 -7.50 2.94 -35.30
C MET A 518 -8.87 2.65 -35.93
N ASN A 519 -8.92 2.69 -37.26
CA ASN A 519 -10.09 2.38 -38.09
C ASN A 519 -9.92 1.07 -38.89
N ASN A 520 -10.99 0.58 -39.50
CA ASN A 520 -11.04 -0.64 -40.30
C ASN A 520 -10.48 -1.87 -39.54
N LEU A 521 -10.77 -1.99 -38.25
CA LEU A 521 -10.19 -2.98 -37.35
C LEU A 521 -10.70 -4.40 -37.66
N GLY A 522 -11.87 -4.53 -38.30
CA GLY A 522 -12.44 -5.81 -38.73
C GLY A 522 -11.58 -6.56 -39.75
N GLU A 523 -10.70 -5.87 -40.50
CA GLU A 523 -9.79 -6.48 -41.48
C GLU A 523 -8.57 -7.16 -40.85
N ILE A 524 -8.27 -6.86 -39.58
CA ILE A 524 -7.04 -7.32 -38.92
C ILE A 524 -7.25 -8.74 -38.39
N GLU A 525 -6.75 -9.74 -39.12
CA GLU A 525 -6.63 -11.10 -38.61
C GLU A 525 -5.48 -11.20 -37.61
N VAL A 526 -5.72 -11.89 -36.48
CA VAL A 526 -4.72 -12.09 -35.42
C VAL A 526 -4.63 -13.59 -35.14
N SER A 527 -3.41 -14.13 -35.15
CA SER A 527 -3.13 -15.50 -34.74
C SER A 527 -1.78 -15.60 -34.05
N PHE A 528 -1.64 -16.52 -33.09
CA PHE A 528 -0.43 -16.68 -32.30
C PHE A 528 0.12 -18.09 -32.37
N THR A 529 1.45 -18.19 -32.49
CA THR A 529 2.17 -19.43 -32.21
C THR A 529 2.62 -19.42 -30.76
N GLN A 530 2.20 -20.42 -29.99
CA GLN A 530 2.46 -20.55 -28.54
C GLN A 530 3.94 -20.34 -28.18
N GLY A 531 4.85 -20.90 -28.98
CA GLY A 531 6.29 -20.80 -28.75
C GLY A 531 6.76 -21.52 -27.48
N LYS A 532 7.86 -21.05 -26.88
CA LYS A 532 8.42 -21.56 -25.62
C LYS A 532 9.07 -20.42 -24.83
N PRO A 533 9.07 -20.46 -23.48
CA PRO A 533 9.88 -19.54 -22.70
C PRO A 533 11.37 -19.76 -23.02
N PHE A 534 12.13 -18.67 -22.99
CA PHE A 534 13.60 -18.68 -22.94
C PHE A 534 14.09 -19.50 -21.73
N ARG A 535 15.34 -19.97 -21.76
CA ARG A 535 16.02 -20.41 -20.53
C ARG A 535 16.43 -19.19 -19.69
N PRO A 536 16.63 -19.32 -18.37
CA PRO A 536 17.00 -18.20 -17.50
C PRO A 536 18.21 -17.39 -17.97
N PHE A 537 19.27 -18.02 -18.49
CA PHE A 537 20.46 -17.31 -18.96
C PHE A 537 20.25 -16.62 -20.31
N GLU A 538 19.40 -17.17 -21.17
CA GLU A 538 18.99 -16.53 -22.44
C GLU A 538 18.15 -15.27 -22.15
N GLN A 539 17.23 -15.34 -21.18
CA GLN A 539 16.52 -14.13 -20.72
C GLN A 539 17.49 -13.11 -20.12
N LEU A 540 18.43 -13.52 -19.24
CA LEU A 540 19.40 -12.59 -18.65
C LEU A 540 20.24 -11.88 -19.72
N LEU A 541 20.73 -12.61 -20.73
CA LEU A 541 21.42 -12.04 -21.87
C LEU A 541 20.52 -11.06 -22.65
N GLY A 542 19.22 -11.36 -22.78
CA GLY A 542 18.22 -10.51 -23.42
C GLY A 542 17.73 -9.30 -22.59
N VAL A 543 17.96 -9.23 -21.28
CA VAL A 543 17.45 -8.12 -20.41
C VAL A 543 18.50 -7.33 -19.64
N LEU A 544 19.71 -7.86 -19.42
CA LEU A 544 20.75 -7.15 -18.67
C LEU A 544 21.54 -6.17 -19.56
N PRO A 545 21.95 -5.01 -19.04
CA PRO A 545 22.96 -4.16 -19.67
C PRO A 545 24.38 -4.68 -19.38
N ALA A 546 25.36 -4.35 -20.22
CA ALA A 546 26.75 -4.80 -20.06
C ALA A 546 27.36 -4.48 -18.66
N PRO A 547 27.12 -3.31 -18.01
CA PRO A 547 27.53 -3.06 -16.63
C PRO A 547 26.91 -3.96 -15.54
N SER A 548 26.06 -4.92 -15.90
CA SER A 548 25.55 -5.99 -15.02
C SER A 548 25.93 -7.40 -15.51
N SER A 549 26.87 -7.53 -16.46
CA SER A 549 27.40 -8.83 -16.95
C SER A 549 27.90 -9.76 -15.83
N GLY A 550 28.33 -9.18 -14.70
CA GLY A 550 28.73 -9.86 -13.48
C GLY A 550 27.67 -10.79 -12.88
N LEU A 551 26.40 -10.67 -13.27
CA LEU A 551 25.29 -11.52 -12.83
C LEU A 551 25.13 -12.81 -13.65
N LEU A 552 25.78 -12.91 -14.82
CA LEU A 552 25.82 -14.08 -15.68
C LEU A 552 27.05 -14.97 -15.40
N PRO A 553 27.01 -16.28 -15.73
CA PRO A 553 28.19 -17.14 -15.74
C PRO A 553 29.31 -16.55 -16.60
N ALA A 554 30.56 -16.75 -16.19
CA ALA A 554 31.72 -16.17 -16.85
C ALA A 554 31.79 -16.39 -18.39
N PRO A 555 31.42 -17.56 -18.95
CA PRO A 555 31.43 -17.77 -20.41
C PRO A 555 30.49 -16.87 -21.22
N TYR A 556 29.42 -16.31 -20.63
CA TYR A 556 28.50 -15.43 -21.36
C TYR A 556 28.98 -13.97 -21.44
N LYS A 557 29.92 -13.54 -20.58
CA LYS A 557 30.34 -12.12 -20.50
C LYS A 557 30.92 -11.56 -21.81
N PRO A 558 31.78 -12.29 -22.57
CA PRO A 558 32.29 -11.80 -23.85
C PRO A 558 31.18 -11.44 -24.85
N LEU A 559 30.02 -12.10 -24.80
CA LEU A 559 28.89 -11.77 -25.67
C LEU A 559 28.30 -10.37 -25.42
N MET A 560 28.54 -9.79 -24.23
CA MET A 560 28.08 -8.45 -23.85
C MET A 560 29.18 -7.38 -23.91
N GLU A 561 30.45 -7.78 -24.01
CA GLU A 561 31.63 -6.93 -23.74
C GLU A 561 32.63 -6.89 -24.91
N ASP A 562 32.71 -7.93 -25.75
CA ASP A 562 33.60 -7.97 -26.91
C ASP A 562 33.00 -7.19 -28.09
N ALA A 563 33.77 -6.27 -28.66
CA ALA A 563 33.41 -5.52 -29.87
C ALA A 563 33.15 -6.43 -31.09
N ASN A 564 33.67 -7.67 -31.06
CA ASN A 564 33.45 -8.69 -32.09
C ASN A 564 32.24 -9.59 -31.81
N SER A 565 31.51 -9.38 -30.70
CA SER A 565 30.31 -10.17 -30.37
C SER A 565 29.22 -9.98 -31.43
N PRO A 566 28.57 -11.07 -31.91
CA PRO A 566 27.51 -11.00 -32.92
C PRO A 566 26.21 -10.35 -32.42
N ILE A 567 26.18 -9.86 -31.17
CA ILE A 567 25.06 -9.18 -30.52
C ILE A 567 25.48 -7.93 -29.70
N ILE A 568 26.67 -7.36 -29.95
CA ILE A 568 27.17 -6.18 -29.19
C ILE A 568 26.26 -4.95 -29.32
N ASP A 569 25.56 -4.82 -30.45
CA ASP A 569 24.53 -3.81 -30.73
C ASP A 569 23.33 -3.85 -29.77
N PHE A 570 23.13 -4.94 -29.02
CA PHE A 570 22.10 -5.03 -27.99
C PHE A 570 22.49 -4.35 -26.67
N TYR A 571 23.74 -3.91 -26.51
CA TYR A 571 24.28 -3.36 -25.25
C TYR A 571 24.84 -1.92 -25.39
N PRO A 572 24.06 -0.94 -25.87
CA PRO A 572 24.53 0.44 -26.00
C PRO A 572 24.92 1.04 -24.64
N LEU A 573 26.11 1.65 -24.59
CA LEU A 573 26.63 2.33 -23.39
C LEU A 573 25.93 3.68 -23.12
N THR A 574 25.42 4.32 -24.17
CA THR A 574 24.64 5.56 -24.13
C THR A 574 23.33 5.35 -24.87
N PHE A 575 22.23 5.90 -24.34
CA PHE A 575 20.90 5.77 -24.93
C PHE A 575 20.02 6.98 -24.57
N GLU A 576 19.11 7.32 -25.47
CA GLU A 576 18.11 8.37 -25.27
C GLU A 576 17.01 7.88 -24.31
N VAL A 577 16.46 8.81 -23.52
CA VAL A 577 15.25 8.58 -22.73
C VAL A 577 14.26 9.66 -23.15
N ASP A 578 13.19 9.28 -23.84
CA ASP A 578 12.15 10.22 -24.25
C ASP A 578 11.29 10.58 -23.03
N LEU A 579 11.22 11.88 -22.76
CA LEU A 579 10.53 12.51 -21.64
C LEU A 579 9.36 13.39 -22.07
N GLU A 580 9.01 13.40 -23.36
CA GLU A 580 7.83 14.10 -23.88
C GLU A 580 6.55 13.30 -23.60
N GLY A 581 5.47 14.01 -23.28
CA GLY A 581 4.22 13.43 -22.79
C GLY A 581 4.33 12.84 -21.38
N LYS A 582 5.40 13.11 -20.63
CA LYS A 582 5.66 12.56 -19.30
C LYS A 582 5.61 13.62 -18.19
N ARG A 583 5.11 13.24 -17.03
CA ARG A 583 4.98 14.11 -15.84
C ARG A 583 6.13 13.90 -14.84
N ALA A 584 6.88 12.80 -14.94
CA ALA A 584 8.07 12.53 -14.14
C ALA A 584 9.15 11.73 -14.89
N ALA A 585 10.43 11.94 -14.56
CA ALA A 585 11.56 11.32 -15.27
C ALA A 585 11.57 9.77 -15.22
N TRP A 586 10.98 9.16 -14.18
CA TRP A 586 10.85 7.71 -14.10
C TRP A 586 9.87 7.14 -15.14
N GLU A 587 8.87 7.92 -15.60
CA GLU A 587 7.90 7.57 -16.65
C GLU A 587 8.51 7.60 -18.08
N GLY A 588 9.76 8.06 -18.22
CA GLY A 588 10.47 8.21 -19.50
C GLY A 588 10.76 6.91 -20.24
N ILE A 589 10.53 6.92 -21.55
CA ILE A 589 10.69 5.77 -22.47
C ILE A 589 12.16 5.62 -22.84
N VAL A 590 12.77 4.49 -22.47
CA VAL A 590 14.16 4.16 -22.80
C VAL A 590 14.24 3.65 -24.25
N LYS A 591 14.89 4.42 -25.13
CA LYS A 591 15.07 4.05 -26.54
C LYS A 591 16.34 3.21 -26.70
N ILE A 592 16.16 1.89 -26.70
CA ILE A 592 17.22 0.89 -26.96
C ILE A 592 16.81 -0.06 -28.10
N PRO A 593 17.75 -0.58 -28.92
CA PRO A 593 17.45 -1.43 -30.07
C PRO A 593 16.81 -2.76 -29.63
N PHE A 594 15.68 -3.16 -30.22
CA PHE A 594 14.99 -4.41 -29.86
C PHE A 594 15.87 -5.65 -30.10
N VAL A 595 15.77 -6.63 -29.20
CA VAL A 595 16.57 -7.87 -29.28
C VAL A 595 16.01 -8.77 -30.39
N ASP A 596 16.85 -9.16 -31.35
CA ASP A 596 16.56 -10.24 -32.28
C ASP A 596 16.76 -11.59 -31.58
N GLU A 597 15.70 -12.38 -31.53
CA GLU A 597 15.65 -13.67 -30.84
C GLU A 597 16.53 -14.73 -31.50
N ALA A 598 16.61 -14.77 -32.83
CA ALA A 598 17.40 -15.75 -33.55
C ALA A 598 18.91 -15.48 -33.39
N ARG A 599 19.32 -14.20 -33.44
CA ARG A 599 20.69 -13.76 -33.16
C ARG A 599 21.07 -14.03 -31.70
N LEU A 600 20.19 -13.70 -30.75
CA LEU A 600 20.41 -13.93 -29.32
C LEU A 600 20.60 -15.43 -29.00
N LEU A 601 19.69 -16.29 -29.50
CA LEU A 601 19.75 -17.73 -29.26
C LEU A 601 20.96 -18.37 -29.95
N SER A 602 21.27 -17.98 -31.19
CA SER A 602 22.47 -18.44 -31.92
C SER A 602 23.76 -18.10 -31.17
N ALA A 603 23.86 -16.87 -30.63
CA ALA A 603 24.98 -16.47 -29.79
C ALA A 603 25.04 -17.26 -28.47
N ALA A 604 23.89 -17.47 -27.81
CA ALA A 604 23.81 -18.19 -26.53
C ALA A 604 24.13 -19.69 -26.66
N ASP A 605 23.74 -20.35 -27.76
CA ASP A 605 23.99 -21.78 -27.99
C ASP A 605 25.48 -22.10 -28.26
N THR A 606 26.32 -21.10 -28.55
CA THR A 606 27.79 -21.28 -28.51
C THR A 606 28.28 -21.71 -27.12
N ILE A 607 27.58 -21.29 -26.07
CA ILE A 607 27.89 -21.60 -24.67
C ILE A 607 27.18 -22.92 -24.27
N THR A 608 27.70 -24.03 -24.80
CA THR A 608 27.21 -25.38 -24.45
C THR A 608 27.32 -25.67 -22.94
N LYS A 609 26.54 -26.65 -22.46
CA LYS A 609 26.58 -27.12 -21.06
C LYS A 609 27.98 -27.54 -20.55
N HIS A 610 28.93 -27.85 -21.43
CA HIS A 610 30.30 -28.23 -21.04
C HIS A 610 31.16 -27.02 -20.62
N HIS A 611 30.77 -25.79 -20.97
CA HIS A 611 31.44 -24.57 -20.54
C HIS A 611 30.98 -24.08 -19.15
N LEU A 612 29.90 -24.66 -18.61
CA LEU A 612 29.23 -24.22 -17.39
C LEU A 612 29.52 -25.19 -16.23
N ALA A 613 29.61 -24.67 -15.00
CA ALA A 613 29.67 -25.54 -13.84
C ALA A 613 28.34 -26.30 -13.66
N PRO A 614 28.32 -27.53 -13.10
CA PRO A 614 27.09 -28.33 -12.99
C PRO A 614 25.93 -27.64 -12.26
N HIS A 615 26.23 -26.74 -11.32
CA HIS A 615 25.20 -25.95 -10.62
C HIS A 615 24.63 -24.83 -11.50
N GLU A 616 25.44 -24.21 -12.36
CA GLU A 616 24.99 -23.21 -13.33
C GLU A 616 24.16 -23.85 -14.44
N ALA A 617 24.62 -24.99 -14.96
CA ALA A 617 23.87 -25.77 -15.94
C ALA A 617 22.47 -26.17 -15.43
N LYS A 618 22.35 -26.46 -14.13
CA LYS A 618 21.07 -26.71 -13.44
C LYS A 618 20.25 -25.43 -13.22
N ARG A 619 20.89 -24.30 -12.88
CA ARG A 619 20.23 -22.98 -12.71
C ARG A 619 19.64 -22.44 -14.02
N ASN A 620 20.06 -22.99 -15.17
CA ASN A 620 19.51 -22.71 -16.50
C ASN A 620 18.39 -23.67 -16.95
N GLU A 621 17.88 -24.54 -16.07
CA GLU A 621 16.78 -25.47 -16.36
C GLU A 621 15.47 -25.03 -15.69
N ALA A 622 14.33 -25.37 -16.32
CA ALA A 622 13.01 -25.04 -15.80
C ALA A 622 12.64 -25.95 -14.61
N GLY A 623 12.15 -25.32 -13.54
CA GLY A 623 11.74 -25.96 -12.29
C GLY A 623 10.32 -26.52 -12.30
N GLN A 624 9.83 -26.82 -11.09
CA GLN A 624 8.51 -27.42 -10.85
C GLN A 624 7.81 -26.71 -9.70
N ILE A 625 6.48 -26.65 -9.74
CA ILE A 625 5.69 -26.11 -8.64
C ILE A 625 5.80 -27.05 -7.45
N LEU A 626 6.18 -26.52 -6.29
CA LEU A 626 6.32 -27.27 -5.05
C LEU A 626 5.06 -27.13 -4.20
N VAL A 627 4.48 -28.24 -3.77
CA VAL A 627 3.33 -28.25 -2.86
C VAL A 627 3.74 -28.89 -1.54
N PHE A 628 3.68 -28.13 -0.46
CA PHE A 628 3.97 -28.57 0.90
C PHE A 628 2.67 -28.68 1.73
N GLY A 629 2.68 -29.54 2.74
CA GLY A 629 1.63 -29.61 3.77
C GLY A 629 2.06 -30.47 4.95
N LYS A 630 1.34 -30.35 6.08
CA LYS A 630 1.57 -31.17 7.29
C LYS A 630 1.34 -32.65 6.99
N GLN A 631 2.27 -33.51 7.41
CA GLN A 631 2.12 -34.96 7.46
C GLN A 631 2.98 -35.50 8.62
N GLU A 632 2.33 -35.81 9.74
CA GLU A 632 3.00 -36.29 10.95
C GLU A 632 3.76 -37.60 10.70
N GLY A 633 4.95 -37.73 11.30
CA GLY A 633 5.83 -38.88 11.14
C GLY A 633 6.61 -38.93 9.83
N SER A 634 6.37 -38.00 8.89
CA SER A 634 7.11 -37.90 7.63
C SER A 634 8.62 -37.82 7.84
N GLN A 635 9.35 -38.75 7.21
CA GLN A 635 10.82 -38.82 7.25
C GLN A 635 11.48 -38.11 6.06
N GLU A 636 10.72 -37.41 5.23
CA GLU A 636 11.22 -36.73 4.03
C GLU A 636 12.08 -35.50 4.39
N ARG A 637 13.34 -35.48 3.92
CA ARG A 637 14.34 -34.47 4.32
C ARG A 637 14.65 -33.39 3.28
N GLU A 638 13.97 -33.39 2.13
CA GLU A 638 14.26 -32.39 1.09
C GLU A 638 13.92 -30.98 1.60
N TYR A 639 14.91 -30.07 1.50
CA TYR A 639 14.91 -28.71 2.07
C TYR A 639 14.84 -28.60 3.60
N CYS A 640 15.25 -29.65 4.36
CA CYS A 640 15.23 -29.61 5.83
C CYS A 640 16.57 -29.17 6.47
N THR A 641 17.68 -29.18 5.72
CA THR A 641 18.97 -28.63 6.17
C THR A 641 18.98 -27.10 6.03
N SER A 642 19.54 -26.43 7.03
CA SER A 642 19.60 -24.98 7.10
C SER A 642 20.50 -24.38 6.04
N THR A 643 19.95 -23.43 5.28
CA THR A 643 20.69 -22.61 4.31
C THR A 643 21.36 -21.39 4.96
N LEU A 644 21.10 -21.13 6.26
CA LEU A 644 21.73 -20.09 7.07
C LEU A 644 22.13 -20.66 8.44
N PRO A 645 23.11 -21.60 8.50
CA PRO A 645 23.41 -22.38 9.70
C PRO A 645 23.92 -21.56 10.90
N LYS A 646 24.37 -20.32 10.68
CA LYS A 646 24.70 -19.35 11.75
C LYS A 646 23.46 -18.89 12.54
N ILE A 647 22.30 -18.85 11.88
CA ILE A 647 21.06 -18.20 12.36
C ILE A 647 19.98 -19.25 12.68
N PHE A 648 19.80 -20.24 11.80
CA PHE A 648 18.78 -21.27 11.92
C PHE A 648 19.41 -22.66 11.97
N LYS A 649 18.85 -23.55 12.79
CA LYS A 649 19.22 -24.97 12.88
C LYS A 649 18.47 -25.82 11.87
N ASP A 650 19.00 -27.01 11.58
CA ASP A 650 18.35 -28.02 10.75
C ASP A 650 17.01 -28.50 11.34
N VAL A 651 16.05 -28.78 10.45
CA VAL A 651 14.72 -29.28 10.80
C VAL A 651 14.77 -30.81 10.92
N HIS A 652 15.11 -31.32 12.10
CA HIS A 652 15.26 -32.76 12.36
C HIS A 652 13.94 -33.55 12.35
N ARG A 653 12.80 -32.89 12.59
CA ARG A 653 11.44 -33.45 12.49
C ARG A 653 10.60 -32.51 11.63
N PRO A 654 10.51 -32.73 10.31
CA PRO A 654 9.82 -31.81 9.42
C PRO A 654 8.30 -32.00 9.42
N ASP A 655 7.80 -33.18 9.82
CA ASP A 655 6.38 -33.56 9.91
C ASP A 655 5.52 -32.99 8.76
N SER A 656 6.09 -33.05 7.55
CA SER A 656 5.54 -32.43 6.35
C SER A 656 5.89 -33.25 5.11
N GLN A 657 5.06 -33.13 4.08
CA GLN A 657 5.27 -33.73 2.77
C GLN A 657 5.50 -32.63 1.73
N LEU A 658 6.43 -32.87 0.82
CA LEU A 658 6.58 -32.17 -0.44
C LEU A 658 6.00 -33.02 -1.57
N ARG A 659 5.29 -32.38 -2.50
CA ARG A 659 4.89 -32.95 -3.78
C ARG A 659 5.29 -31.98 -4.89
N LYS A 660 6.13 -32.45 -5.80
CA LYS A 660 6.47 -31.73 -7.03
C LYS A 660 5.33 -31.89 -8.05
N ARG A 661 4.92 -30.79 -8.68
CA ARG A 661 3.90 -30.76 -9.73
C ARG A 661 4.45 -30.07 -10.98
N PRO A 662 4.05 -30.51 -12.19
CA PRO A 662 4.23 -29.71 -13.38
C PRO A 662 3.43 -28.41 -13.25
N ILE A 663 3.82 -27.43 -14.08
CA ILE A 663 3.02 -26.23 -14.36
C ILE A 663 1.65 -26.69 -14.92
N PRO A 664 0.54 -25.98 -14.64
CA PRO A 664 -0.72 -26.22 -15.32
C PRO A 664 -0.52 -26.30 -16.84
N PRO A 665 -1.14 -27.25 -17.55
CA PRO A 665 -1.06 -27.29 -19.01
C PRO A 665 -1.78 -26.08 -19.60
N ALA A 666 -1.20 -25.52 -20.66
CA ALA A 666 -1.83 -24.48 -21.47
C ALA A 666 -3.21 -24.93 -21.96
N LEU A 667 -4.10 -23.97 -22.17
CA LEU A 667 -5.45 -24.24 -22.65
C LEU A 667 -5.45 -24.78 -24.09
N PRO A 668 -6.38 -25.69 -24.46
CA PRO A 668 -6.46 -26.19 -25.83
C PRO A 668 -6.77 -25.06 -26.82
N ALA A 669 -5.88 -24.85 -27.79
CA ALA A 669 -6.05 -23.84 -28.82
C ALA A 669 -7.39 -24.00 -29.57
N GLY A 670 -8.05 -22.88 -29.86
CA GLY A 670 -9.38 -22.86 -30.51
C GLY A 670 -10.56 -23.22 -29.62
N SER A 671 -10.34 -23.70 -28.39
CA SER A 671 -11.39 -23.70 -27.36
C SER A 671 -11.46 -22.34 -26.68
N LYS A 672 -12.65 -21.88 -26.27
CA LYS A 672 -12.79 -20.66 -25.44
C LYS A 672 -12.14 -20.79 -24.05
N GLY A 673 -11.64 -21.97 -23.70
CA GLY A 673 -10.68 -22.16 -22.62
C GLY A 673 -11.26 -21.93 -21.22
N PHE A 674 -10.77 -20.90 -20.53
CA PHE A 674 -11.39 -20.41 -19.30
C PHE A 674 -12.33 -19.25 -19.67
N VAL A 675 -13.63 -19.47 -19.53
CA VAL A 675 -14.65 -18.41 -19.57
C VAL A 675 -14.83 -17.91 -18.14
N PRO A 676 -14.51 -16.63 -17.83
CA PRO A 676 -14.82 -16.06 -16.53
C PRO A 676 -16.32 -16.01 -16.31
N ALA A 677 -16.74 -16.51 -15.15
CA ALA A 677 -18.11 -16.47 -14.67
C ALA A 677 -18.15 -16.69 -13.14
N LEU A 678 -19.29 -16.32 -12.55
CA LEU A 678 -19.70 -16.81 -11.24
C LEU A 678 -19.91 -18.34 -11.31
N VAL A 679 -19.50 -19.05 -10.27
CA VAL A 679 -19.67 -20.51 -10.20
C VAL A 679 -21.08 -20.81 -9.67
N PRO A 680 -21.78 -21.86 -10.14
CA PRO A 680 -23.10 -22.22 -9.61
C PRO A 680 -23.08 -22.36 -8.08
N GLY A 681 -23.90 -21.57 -7.39
CA GLY A 681 -23.92 -21.47 -5.92
C GLY A 681 -23.10 -20.32 -5.32
N THR A 682 -22.47 -19.46 -6.13
CA THR A 682 -21.84 -18.22 -5.64
C THR A 682 -22.92 -17.28 -5.12
N THR A 683 -22.81 -16.85 -3.86
CA THR A 683 -23.67 -15.82 -3.27
C THR A 683 -23.05 -14.44 -3.43
N THR A 684 -23.86 -13.38 -3.41
CA THR A 684 -23.42 -11.99 -3.55
C THR A 684 -24.31 -11.05 -2.73
N GLY A 685 -23.94 -9.76 -2.64
CA GLY A 685 -24.73 -8.76 -1.96
C GLY A 685 -24.94 -9.10 -0.47
N ILE A 686 -26.18 -8.99 -0.01
CA ILE A 686 -26.60 -9.31 1.37
C ILE A 686 -26.36 -10.78 1.77
N HIS A 687 -26.10 -11.68 0.81
CA HIS A 687 -25.84 -13.11 1.02
C HIS A 687 -24.35 -13.47 0.91
N SER A 688 -23.44 -12.49 0.72
CA SER A 688 -21.99 -12.72 0.71
C SER A 688 -21.51 -13.32 2.05
N PRO A 689 -20.43 -14.12 2.10
CA PRO A 689 -19.90 -14.70 3.33
C PRO A 689 -19.47 -13.66 4.40
N PRO A 690 -19.44 -14.06 5.69
CA PRO A 690 -18.94 -13.22 6.78
C PRO A 690 -17.60 -12.56 6.52
N GLY A 691 -17.61 -11.24 6.69
CA GLY A 691 -16.47 -10.35 6.45
C GLY A 691 -16.52 -9.57 5.13
N PHE A 692 -17.41 -9.93 4.19
CA PHE A 692 -17.57 -9.20 2.93
C PHE A 692 -18.63 -8.09 3.05
N SER A 693 -18.17 -6.86 2.83
CA SER A 693 -19.00 -5.65 2.77
C SER A 693 -19.78 -5.56 1.47
N THR A 694 -21.00 -5.00 1.54
CA THR A 694 -21.91 -4.80 0.41
C THR A 694 -22.70 -3.50 0.58
N LEU A 695 -22.89 -2.77 -0.52
CA LEU A 695 -23.77 -1.61 -0.62
C LEU A 695 -25.25 -2.05 -0.50
N LYS A 696 -25.59 -3.28 -0.93
CA LYS A 696 -26.97 -3.80 -1.04
C LYS A 696 -27.68 -4.03 0.30
N THR A 697 -27.02 -3.79 1.42
CA THR A 697 -27.67 -3.69 2.75
C THR A 697 -28.53 -2.44 2.91
N MET A 698 -28.41 -1.45 2.02
CA MET A 698 -29.19 -0.22 2.05
C MET A 698 -29.73 0.13 0.66
N LYS A 699 -30.89 0.80 0.62
CA LYS A 699 -31.45 1.34 -0.63
C LYS A 699 -30.77 2.68 -0.94
N VAL A 700 -29.87 2.66 -1.93
CA VAL A 700 -29.10 3.82 -2.38
C VAL A 700 -29.25 4.02 -3.88
N HIS A 701 -29.03 5.25 -4.34
CA HIS A 701 -28.95 5.61 -5.75
C HIS A 701 -27.72 6.48 -5.94
N GLY A 702 -26.93 6.26 -7.01
CA GLY A 702 -25.66 6.95 -7.18
C GLY A 702 -25.68 8.06 -8.25
N SER A 703 -24.86 9.09 -8.05
CA SER A 703 -24.66 10.16 -9.03
C SER A 703 -23.22 10.65 -9.04
N LEU A 704 -22.68 10.95 -10.23
CA LEU A 704 -21.36 11.56 -10.36
C LEU A 704 -21.43 13.03 -9.92
N ARG A 705 -20.55 13.42 -8.99
CA ARG A 705 -20.42 14.81 -8.51
C ARG A 705 -18.98 15.13 -8.12
N ASN A 706 -18.52 16.33 -8.46
CA ASN A 706 -17.21 16.84 -8.03
C ASN A 706 -17.32 17.52 -6.66
N ILE A 707 -17.30 16.71 -5.59
CA ILE A 707 -17.44 17.17 -4.19
C ILE A 707 -16.10 17.25 -3.42
N GLY A 708 -14.97 16.99 -4.08
CA GLY A 708 -13.65 17.04 -3.44
C GLY A 708 -13.38 15.92 -2.42
N VAL A 709 -13.83 14.68 -2.71
CA VAL A 709 -13.64 13.51 -1.82
C VAL A 709 -12.17 13.36 -1.38
N ASN A 710 -11.93 13.16 -0.09
CA ASN A 710 -10.61 13.09 0.53
C ASN A 710 -10.38 11.77 1.28
N VAL A 711 -10.11 10.70 0.52
CA VAL A 711 -9.73 9.37 1.06
C VAL A 711 -8.22 9.27 1.30
N LEU A 712 -7.40 9.99 0.54
CA LEU A 712 -5.93 9.80 0.48
C LEU A 712 -5.13 11.00 1.02
N GLY A 713 -5.73 11.81 1.90
CA GLY A 713 -5.08 12.95 2.57
C GLY A 713 -5.04 14.25 1.74
N THR A 714 -5.48 14.22 0.49
CA THR A 714 -5.77 15.40 -0.33
C THR A 714 -7.15 15.25 -0.98
N PRO A 715 -8.01 16.29 -0.99
CA PRO A 715 -9.23 16.31 -1.81
C PRO A 715 -8.95 15.95 -3.27
N SER A 716 -9.84 15.15 -3.87
CA SER A 716 -9.86 14.94 -5.31
C SER A 716 -10.19 16.23 -6.05
N LYS A 717 -9.84 16.26 -7.34
CA LYS A 717 -10.23 17.31 -8.29
C LYS A 717 -11.29 16.86 -9.30
N LYS A 718 -11.64 15.57 -9.28
CA LYS A 718 -12.53 14.94 -10.27
C LYS A 718 -13.80 14.43 -9.57
N GLU A 719 -14.75 13.99 -10.39
CA GLU A 719 -16.01 13.46 -9.91
C GLU A 719 -15.86 12.11 -9.20
N SER A 720 -16.53 12.00 -8.06
CA SER A 720 -16.75 10.75 -7.34
C SER A 720 -18.16 10.25 -7.60
N TYR A 721 -18.37 8.93 -7.54
CA TYR A 721 -19.69 8.33 -7.63
C TYR A 721 -20.35 8.35 -6.24
N VAL A 722 -21.11 9.41 -5.97
CA VAL A 722 -21.69 9.71 -4.66
C VAL A 722 -22.96 8.91 -4.45
N LEU A 723 -23.02 8.13 -3.36
CA LEU A 723 -24.17 7.29 -3.02
C LEU A 723 -25.15 8.09 -2.16
N ASN A 724 -26.36 8.27 -2.67
CA ASN A 724 -27.42 9.05 -2.03
C ASN A 724 -28.33 8.11 -1.23
N LEU A 725 -28.46 8.35 0.07
CA LEU A 725 -29.34 7.58 0.95
C LEU A 725 -30.81 7.97 0.76
N GLN A 726 -31.73 7.12 1.22
CA GLN A 726 -33.16 7.42 1.20
C GLN A 726 -33.54 8.43 2.30
N ASP A 727 -34.15 9.55 1.91
CA ASP A 727 -34.74 10.53 2.83
C ASP A 727 -35.86 9.90 3.66
N LEU A 728 -35.61 9.75 4.97
CA LEU A 728 -36.51 9.09 5.91
C LEU A 728 -37.88 9.77 6.02
N ARG A 729 -37.97 11.07 5.75
CA ARG A 729 -39.24 11.84 5.83
C ARG A 729 -40.25 11.44 4.76
N LYS A 730 -39.78 10.77 3.68
CA LYS A 730 -40.64 10.13 2.66
C LYS A 730 -41.30 8.83 3.16
N ILE A 731 -40.91 8.35 4.34
CA ILE A 731 -41.43 7.15 5.02
C ILE A 731 -42.12 7.55 6.33
N LEU A 732 -41.51 8.48 7.08
CA LEU A 732 -41.93 8.94 8.41
C LEU A 732 -41.87 10.48 8.45
N PRO A 733 -42.95 11.20 8.09
CA PRO A 733 -42.92 12.66 7.96
C PRO A 733 -42.56 13.40 9.25
N ASP A 734 -43.12 12.98 10.38
CA ASP A 734 -43.02 13.64 11.69
C ASP A 734 -41.96 12.99 12.61
N ILE A 735 -40.82 12.57 12.03
CA ILE A 735 -39.78 11.83 12.76
C ILE A 735 -38.97 12.76 13.70
N ASN A 736 -38.92 12.42 14.99
CA ASN A 736 -38.21 13.17 16.05
C ASN A 736 -37.65 12.21 17.12
N ALA A 737 -36.87 12.73 18.08
CA ALA A 737 -36.15 11.91 19.06
C ALA A 737 -37.11 11.16 20.01
N ALA A 738 -38.12 11.83 20.57
CA ALA A 738 -39.16 11.20 21.39
C ALA A 738 -39.88 10.04 20.68
N ALA A 739 -40.16 10.15 19.38
CA ALA A 739 -40.86 9.12 18.62
C ALA A 739 -39.99 7.86 18.40
N VAL A 740 -38.67 8.00 18.23
CA VAL A 740 -37.78 6.86 17.96
C VAL A 740 -37.09 6.30 19.21
N ALA A 741 -36.94 7.09 20.28
CA ALA A 741 -36.22 6.68 21.49
C ALA A 741 -36.77 5.40 22.16
N PRO A 742 -38.11 5.18 22.29
CA PRO A 742 -38.67 3.93 22.81
C PRO A 742 -38.38 2.68 21.97
N ILE A 743 -37.96 2.86 20.71
CA ILE A 743 -37.74 1.80 19.72
C ILE A 743 -36.23 1.55 19.49
N LEU A 744 -35.40 2.57 19.72
CA LEU A 744 -33.96 2.55 19.42
C LEU A 744 -33.05 2.50 20.65
N LEU A 745 -33.43 3.06 21.81
CA LEU A 745 -32.53 3.06 22.96
C LEU A 745 -32.31 1.64 23.52
N GLY A 746 -31.05 1.30 23.76
CA GLY A 746 -30.65 -0.06 24.15
C GLY A 746 -30.76 -1.10 23.01
N ALA A 747 -31.15 -0.69 21.79
CA ALA A 747 -31.18 -1.58 20.64
C ALA A 747 -29.77 -1.80 20.07
N ARG A 748 -29.58 -3.02 19.55
CA ARG A 748 -28.43 -3.39 18.71
C ARG A 748 -28.57 -2.75 17.33
N CYS A 749 -27.48 -2.27 16.76
CA CYS A 749 -27.43 -1.72 15.41
C CYS A 749 -26.07 -1.98 14.75
N TYR A 750 -25.94 -1.59 13.49
CA TYR A 750 -24.71 -1.68 12.72
C TYR A 750 -24.42 -0.33 12.04
N VAL A 751 -23.19 0.14 12.23
CA VAL A 751 -22.69 1.44 11.75
C VAL A 751 -21.47 1.24 10.84
N ASN A 752 -20.87 2.32 10.33
CA ASN A 752 -19.75 2.27 9.37
C ASN A 752 -20.09 1.56 8.03
N TRP A 753 -21.34 1.68 7.56
CA TRP A 753 -21.77 1.13 6.26
C TRP A 753 -20.86 1.59 5.10
N PRO A 754 -20.46 0.69 4.17
CA PRO A 754 -20.82 -0.73 4.04
C PRO A 754 -19.92 -1.68 4.83
N HIS A 755 -18.89 -1.16 5.50
CA HIS A 755 -17.99 -1.90 6.39
C HIS A 755 -18.62 -2.11 7.77
N LEU A 756 -19.83 -2.67 7.77
CA LEU A 756 -20.72 -2.74 8.92
C LEU A 756 -20.05 -3.32 10.18
N GLN A 757 -20.25 -2.63 11.29
CA GLN A 757 -19.69 -2.94 12.59
C GLN A 757 -20.80 -2.88 13.65
N GLU A 758 -20.90 -3.89 14.52
CA GLU A 758 -21.93 -3.96 15.55
C GLU A 758 -21.74 -2.88 16.63
N ALA A 759 -22.83 -2.25 17.03
CA ALA A 759 -22.86 -1.26 18.10
C ALA A 759 -24.17 -1.33 18.92
N LEU A 760 -24.17 -0.67 20.07
CA LEU A 760 -25.36 -0.47 20.91
C LEU A 760 -25.76 1.01 20.89
N ILE A 761 -27.02 1.31 20.60
CA ILE A 761 -27.56 2.68 20.68
C ILE A 761 -27.74 3.06 22.16
N VAL A 762 -27.05 4.11 22.60
CA VAL A 762 -27.11 4.60 24.00
C VAL A 762 -27.80 5.95 24.13
N ARG A 763 -27.87 6.75 23.06
CA ARG A 763 -28.55 8.05 23.03
C ARG A 763 -29.01 8.38 21.61
N VAL A 764 -30.11 9.11 21.50
CA VAL A 764 -30.62 9.68 20.24
C VAL A 764 -30.93 11.16 20.47
N SER A 765 -30.70 12.02 19.48
CA SER A 765 -30.97 13.45 19.57
C SER A 765 -31.48 14.07 18.27
N ASP A 766 -32.30 15.12 18.41
CA ASP A 766 -32.71 16.04 17.36
C ASP A 766 -32.33 17.50 17.75
N GLU A 767 -32.81 18.46 16.96
CA GLU A 767 -32.57 19.90 17.12
C GLU A 767 -33.08 20.50 18.44
N MET A 768 -33.98 19.81 19.16
CA MET A 768 -34.68 20.31 20.35
C MET A 768 -34.36 19.52 21.62
N GLU A 769 -34.05 18.22 21.50
CA GLU A 769 -33.89 17.33 22.65
C GLU A 769 -32.96 16.14 22.42
N SER A 770 -32.61 15.47 23.52
CA SER A 770 -32.05 14.11 23.50
C SER A 770 -32.71 13.18 24.50
N TRP A 771 -32.66 11.90 24.16
CA TRP A 771 -33.06 10.79 25.00
C TRP A 771 -31.89 9.82 25.12
N SER A 772 -31.56 9.42 26.34
CA SER A 772 -30.42 8.53 26.62
C SER A 772 -30.78 7.40 27.57
N CYS A 773 -30.05 6.28 27.47
CA CYS A 773 -30.23 5.10 28.30
C CYS A 773 -28.86 4.57 28.72
N THR A 774 -28.66 4.39 30.03
CA THR A 774 -27.43 3.78 30.55
C THR A 774 -27.49 2.26 30.31
N PRO A 775 -26.49 1.60 29.70
CA PRO A 775 -26.56 0.17 29.40
C PRO A 775 -26.85 -0.69 30.64
N GLY A 776 -28.06 -1.25 30.71
CA GLY A 776 -28.55 -2.08 31.82
C GLY A 776 -29.64 -1.42 32.68
N GLU A 777 -29.83 -0.10 32.59
CA GLU A 777 -30.98 0.60 33.18
C GLU A 777 -32.22 0.49 32.25
N ARG A 778 -33.42 0.69 32.80
CA ARG A 778 -34.69 0.73 32.03
C ARG A 778 -35.29 2.13 31.89
N GLU A 779 -34.74 3.11 32.60
CA GLU A 779 -35.26 4.48 32.61
C GLU A 779 -34.52 5.31 31.55
N HIS A 780 -35.30 5.98 30.70
CA HIS A 780 -34.75 6.89 29.70
C HIS A 780 -34.59 8.28 30.30
N LYS A 781 -33.37 8.83 30.20
CA LYS A 781 -33.02 10.18 30.65
C LYS A 781 -33.24 11.13 29.48
N HIS A 782 -34.34 11.88 29.56
CA HIS A 782 -34.73 12.95 28.63
C HIS A 782 -34.03 14.26 29.00
N LYS A 783 -33.64 15.04 28.00
CA LYS A 783 -33.12 16.41 28.16
C LYS A 783 -33.52 17.27 26.97
N LEU A 784 -34.19 18.38 27.26
CA LEU A 784 -34.37 19.50 26.31
C LEU A 784 -33.08 20.33 26.24
N TRP A 785 -32.75 20.84 25.06
CA TRP A 785 -31.58 21.70 24.86
C TRP A 785 -31.83 23.15 25.31
N ASP A 786 -30.76 23.81 25.75
CA ASP A 786 -30.71 25.28 25.74
C ASP A 786 -30.25 25.81 24.35
N ALA A 787 -30.29 27.12 24.17
CA ALA A 787 -29.94 27.75 22.89
C ALA A 787 -28.46 27.60 22.48
N HIS A 788 -27.56 27.31 23.42
CA HIS A 788 -26.16 26.99 23.13
C HIS A 788 -26.01 25.52 22.72
N GLU A 789 -26.69 24.61 23.42
CA GLU A 789 -26.66 23.17 23.11
C GLU A 789 -27.32 22.83 21.78
N ALA A 790 -28.46 23.45 21.45
CA ALA A 790 -29.07 23.34 20.12
C ALA A 790 -28.12 23.85 19.02
N GLY A 791 -27.39 24.96 19.28
CA GLY A 791 -26.37 25.48 18.38
C GLY A 791 -25.14 24.56 18.23
N GLN A 792 -24.76 23.83 19.27
CA GLN A 792 -23.74 22.77 19.19
C GLN A 792 -24.25 21.57 18.37
N TRP A 793 -25.49 21.13 18.59
CA TRP A 793 -26.10 20.03 17.84
C TRP A 793 -26.19 20.35 16.34
N GLN A 794 -26.60 21.56 15.97
CA GLN A 794 -26.61 22.01 14.57
C GLN A 794 -25.21 21.97 13.93
N GLN A 795 -24.17 22.36 14.68
CA GLN A 795 -22.77 22.31 14.21
C GLN A 795 -22.26 20.87 14.09
N GLU A 796 -22.58 19.99 15.05
CA GLU A 796 -22.26 18.56 14.98
C GLU A 796 -22.97 17.89 13.78
N CYS A 797 -24.26 18.14 13.60
CA CYS A 797 -25.05 17.67 12.47
C CYS A 797 -24.43 18.10 11.13
N ALA A 798 -24.14 19.39 10.96
CA ALA A 798 -23.50 19.91 9.74
C ALA A 798 -22.09 19.32 9.52
N HIS A 799 -21.29 19.15 10.58
CA HIS A 799 -19.98 18.52 10.50
C HIS A 799 -20.07 17.05 10.10
N LEU A 800 -21.04 16.32 10.64
CA LEU A 800 -21.26 14.89 10.39
C LEU A 800 -21.73 14.66 8.95
N VAL A 801 -22.75 15.40 8.47
CA VAL A 801 -23.21 15.38 7.08
C VAL A 801 -22.04 15.67 6.11
N ASN A 802 -21.32 16.77 6.33
CA ASN A 802 -20.20 17.16 5.47
C ASN A 802 -19.04 16.16 5.50
N THR A 803 -18.74 15.55 6.65
CA THR A 803 -17.67 14.56 6.77
C THR A 803 -18.05 13.23 6.12
N THR A 804 -19.30 12.77 6.25
CA THR A 804 -19.83 11.60 5.56
C THR A 804 -19.81 11.79 4.03
N LEU A 805 -20.16 12.98 3.55
CA LEU A 805 -20.08 13.33 2.13
C LEU A 805 -18.62 13.38 1.63
N THR A 806 -17.76 14.16 2.29
CA THR A 806 -16.40 14.45 1.81
C THR A 806 -15.35 13.37 2.10
N ARG A 807 -15.58 12.43 3.03
CA ARG A 807 -14.70 11.26 3.24
C ARG A 807 -15.24 9.99 2.62
N CYS A 808 -16.54 9.72 2.79
CA CYS A 808 -17.13 8.44 2.41
C CYS A 808 -17.85 8.48 1.05
N GLY A 809 -18.05 9.66 0.45
CA GLY A 809 -18.84 9.80 -0.78
C GLY A 809 -20.30 9.39 -0.60
N VAL A 810 -20.85 9.58 0.61
CA VAL A 810 -22.25 9.24 0.93
C VAL A 810 -23.01 10.52 1.26
N ASP A 811 -24.07 10.77 0.51
CA ASP A 811 -24.97 11.89 0.75
C ASP A 811 -26.17 11.40 1.57
N VAL A 812 -26.26 11.89 2.82
CA VAL A 812 -27.32 11.54 3.77
C VAL A 812 -28.53 12.47 3.66
N GLY A 813 -28.46 13.51 2.80
CA GLY A 813 -29.44 14.58 2.72
C GLY A 813 -29.49 15.42 4.00
N ARG A 814 -30.71 15.82 4.40
CA ARG A 814 -30.95 16.49 5.69
C ARG A 814 -30.92 15.44 6.81
N CYS A 815 -30.08 15.66 7.82
CA CYS A 815 -29.99 14.83 9.01
C CYS A 815 -30.88 15.39 10.12
N ASP A 816 -32.08 14.83 10.29
CA ASP A 816 -33.02 15.21 11.36
C ASP A 816 -32.72 14.53 12.71
N LEU A 817 -31.96 13.42 12.71
CA LEU A 817 -31.69 12.62 13.91
C LEU A 817 -30.25 12.09 13.93
N ILE A 818 -29.55 12.35 15.04
CA ILE A 818 -28.24 11.76 15.35
C ILE A 818 -28.43 10.58 16.32
N VAL A 819 -27.85 9.44 15.96
CA VAL A 819 -27.77 8.24 16.79
C VAL A 819 -26.37 8.16 17.38
N HIS A 820 -26.29 8.11 18.70
CA HIS A 820 -25.05 8.00 19.46
C HIS A 820 -24.90 6.57 19.96
N VAL A 821 -23.87 5.89 19.48
CA VAL A 821 -23.66 4.46 19.69
C VAL A 821 -22.36 4.18 20.42
N ARG A 822 -22.28 3.05 21.12
CA ARG A 822 -21.01 2.49 21.59
C ARG A 822 -20.69 1.22 20.80
N ILE A 823 -19.57 1.25 20.09
CA ILE A 823 -19.10 0.16 19.24
C ILE A 823 -18.86 -1.11 20.08
N CYS A 824 -19.26 -2.27 19.58
CA CYS A 824 -18.96 -3.55 20.20
C CYS A 824 -17.53 -4.00 19.84
N LYS A 825 -16.68 -4.18 20.86
CA LYS A 825 -15.29 -4.65 20.74
C LYS A 825 -15.14 -6.17 20.87
N GLY A 826 -16.25 -6.91 20.99
CA GLY A 826 -16.29 -8.35 21.24
C GLY A 826 -16.96 -8.70 22.57
N TYR A 827 -16.66 -9.88 23.13
CA TYR A 827 -17.30 -10.39 24.34
C TYR A 827 -16.29 -10.68 25.45
N ILE A 828 -16.63 -10.37 26.71
CA ILE A 828 -15.86 -10.73 27.91
C ILE A 828 -16.62 -11.79 28.71
N ARG A 829 -15.90 -12.84 29.14
CA ARG A 829 -16.34 -13.80 30.17
C ARG A 829 -15.82 -13.38 31.54
N HIS A 830 -16.73 -13.20 32.49
CA HIS A 830 -16.40 -12.89 33.88
C HIS A 830 -16.08 -14.15 34.70
N PRO A 831 -15.42 -14.02 35.88
CA PRO A 831 -15.07 -15.16 36.73
C PRO A 831 -16.27 -15.97 37.24
N ASP A 832 -17.45 -15.36 37.37
CA ASP A 832 -18.71 -16.04 37.71
C ASP A 832 -19.24 -16.95 36.58
N GLY A 833 -18.72 -16.78 35.37
CA GLY A 833 -19.13 -17.50 34.16
C GLY A 833 -20.10 -16.72 33.26
N THR A 834 -20.55 -15.53 33.66
CA THR A 834 -21.39 -14.65 32.82
C THR A 834 -20.61 -14.14 31.62
N ILE A 835 -21.34 -13.81 30.54
CA ILE A 835 -20.79 -13.28 29.29
C ILE A 835 -21.46 -11.94 29.01
N GLN A 836 -20.65 -10.90 28.78
CA GLN A 836 -21.09 -9.53 28.51
C GLN A 836 -20.43 -8.99 27.24
N ARG A 837 -21.12 -8.11 26.51
CA ARG A 837 -20.52 -7.37 25.38
C ARG A 837 -19.53 -6.34 25.91
N GLN A 838 -18.30 -6.35 25.40
CA GLN A 838 -17.37 -5.25 25.63
C GLN A 838 -17.74 -4.11 24.68
N LEU A 839 -18.22 -3.00 25.23
CA LEU A 839 -18.50 -1.79 24.47
C LEU A 839 -17.29 -0.84 24.53
N ALA A 840 -17.15 0.03 23.53
CA ALA A 840 -16.24 1.17 23.59
C ALA A 840 -16.63 2.12 24.74
N ALA A 841 -15.63 2.77 25.32
CA ALA A 841 -15.84 3.76 26.38
C ALA A 841 -16.44 5.08 25.85
N GLU A 842 -16.08 5.45 24.63
CA GLU A 842 -16.52 6.66 23.94
C GLU A 842 -17.77 6.40 23.08
N GLU A 843 -18.57 7.46 22.86
CA GLU A 843 -19.72 7.44 21.95
C GLU A 843 -19.30 7.88 20.55
N ALA A 844 -19.80 7.18 19.53
CA ALA A 844 -19.62 7.50 18.13
C ALA A 844 -20.97 7.89 17.50
N ASN A 845 -20.98 8.93 16.67
CA ASN A 845 -22.20 9.66 16.30
C ASN A 845 -22.47 9.49 14.80
N TYR A 846 -23.69 9.07 14.44
CA TYR A 846 -24.07 8.73 13.07
C TYR A 846 -25.47 9.31 12.73
N PRO A 847 -25.72 9.78 11.49
CA PRO A 847 -27.07 10.10 11.04
C PRO A 847 -27.92 8.83 11.04
N LEU A 848 -29.17 8.88 11.51
CA LEU A 848 -30.06 7.70 11.56
C LEU A 848 -30.20 7.02 10.18
N GLN A 849 -30.15 7.80 9.10
CA GLN A 849 -30.11 7.32 7.70
C GLN A 849 -29.04 6.25 7.46
N GLY A 850 -27.86 6.38 8.08
CA GLY A 850 -26.69 5.52 7.86
C GLY A 850 -26.58 4.32 8.81
N VAL A 851 -27.62 4.04 9.61
CA VAL A 851 -27.62 2.99 10.64
C VAL A 851 -28.47 1.81 10.18
N VAL A 852 -27.84 0.65 9.98
CA VAL A 852 -28.57 -0.61 9.69
C VAL A 852 -29.05 -1.21 11.01
N ARG A 853 -30.34 -1.58 11.10
CA ARG A 853 -30.96 -2.05 12.35
C ARG A 853 -30.90 -3.56 12.56
N GLU A 854 -31.06 -4.35 11.51
CA GLU A 854 -31.11 -5.81 11.58
C GLU A 854 -29.73 -6.42 11.28
N ARG A 855 -29.45 -7.64 11.79
CA ARG A 855 -28.20 -8.36 11.48
C ARG A 855 -28.24 -8.78 10.01
N PRO A 856 -27.38 -8.25 9.11
CA PRO A 856 -27.33 -8.70 7.73
C PRO A 856 -27.10 -10.21 7.66
N ALA A 857 -27.69 -10.90 6.69
CA ALA A 857 -27.47 -12.34 6.52
C ALA A 857 -25.97 -12.65 6.33
N SER A 858 -25.25 -11.79 5.60
CA SER A 858 -23.79 -11.85 5.49
C SER A 858 -23.02 -11.74 6.81
N MET A 859 -23.62 -11.21 7.89
CA MET A 859 -22.99 -11.16 9.22
C MET A 859 -23.44 -12.30 10.15
N GLN A 860 -24.21 -13.27 9.64
CA GLN A 860 -24.56 -14.49 10.36
C GLN A 860 -23.59 -15.61 10.00
N ALA A 861 -22.92 -16.19 11.00
CA ALA A 861 -22.23 -17.47 10.84
C ALA A 861 -23.24 -18.60 11.08
N ASP A 862 -23.22 -19.65 10.24
CA ASP A 862 -24.20 -20.74 10.28
C ASP A 862 -24.36 -21.34 11.69
N GLY A 863 -25.58 -21.25 12.23
CA GLY A 863 -25.94 -21.80 13.54
C GLY A 863 -25.35 -21.08 14.76
N ALA A 864 -24.72 -19.90 14.59
CA ALA A 864 -24.21 -19.11 15.71
C ALA A 864 -25.35 -18.53 16.57
N ALA A 865 -25.26 -18.70 17.89
CA ALA A 865 -26.15 -18.04 18.84
C ALA A 865 -25.76 -16.57 19.04
N ASP A 866 -26.72 -15.73 19.47
CA ASP A 866 -26.50 -14.29 19.61
C ASP A 866 -25.62 -13.89 20.83
N THR A 867 -25.15 -14.88 21.58
CA THR A 867 -24.01 -14.83 22.49
C THR A 867 -23.04 -15.99 22.20
N PRO A 868 -21.72 -15.76 22.21
CA PRO A 868 -20.75 -16.81 21.95
C PRO A 868 -20.74 -17.83 23.09
N LYS A 869 -20.67 -19.12 22.72
CA LYS A 869 -20.52 -20.20 23.69
C LYS A 869 -19.10 -20.18 24.26
N ALA A 870 -18.95 -20.49 25.55
CA ALA A 870 -17.63 -20.74 26.13
C ALA A 870 -16.97 -21.94 25.44
N ALA A 871 -15.65 -21.89 25.24
CA ALA A 871 -14.93 -22.94 24.52
C ALA A 871 -15.05 -24.30 25.23
N ASP A 872 -15.38 -25.35 24.46
CA ASP A 872 -15.42 -26.73 24.94
C ASP A 872 -14.01 -27.19 25.32
N LEU A 873 -13.73 -27.23 26.62
CA LEU A 873 -12.50 -27.76 27.18
C LEU A 873 -12.46 -29.29 26.99
N LYS A 874 -11.45 -29.77 26.25
CA LYS A 874 -11.30 -31.18 25.85
C LYS A 874 -10.03 -31.79 26.48
N GLU A 875 -10.03 -33.11 26.60
CA GLU A 875 -8.84 -33.88 26.98
C GLU A 875 -7.66 -33.58 26.04
N GLY A 876 -6.44 -33.54 26.57
CA GLY A 876 -5.21 -33.20 25.85
C GLY A 876 -5.03 -31.71 25.52
N MET A 877 -6.06 -30.87 25.70
CA MET A 877 -5.99 -29.44 25.42
C MET A 877 -4.98 -28.74 26.35
N GLN A 878 -4.13 -27.90 25.76
CA GLN A 878 -3.30 -26.93 26.49
C GLN A 878 -4.14 -25.71 26.89
N VAL A 879 -4.02 -25.30 28.15
CA VAL A 879 -4.67 -24.12 28.74
C VAL A 879 -3.68 -23.38 29.65
N ILE A 880 -3.94 -22.11 30.00
CA ILE A 880 -3.19 -21.43 31.06
C ILE A 880 -3.95 -21.59 32.39
N PHE A 881 -3.24 -21.95 33.45
CA PHE A 881 -3.81 -22.07 34.79
C PHE A 881 -3.89 -20.70 35.50
N LEU A 882 -5.07 -20.37 36.01
CA LEU A 882 -5.35 -19.12 36.72
C LEU A 882 -5.49 -19.32 38.25
N GLY A 883 -5.09 -20.48 38.78
CA GLY A 883 -5.06 -20.72 40.22
C GLY A 883 -4.02 -19.86 40.94
N LYS A 884 -4.24 -19.57 42.24
CA LYS A 884 -3.31 -18.76 43.05
C LYS A 884 -1.91 -19.37 43.17
N GLN A 885 -1.83 -20.71 43.16
CA GLN A 885 -0.58 -21.45 43.01
C GLN A 885 -0.36 -21.71 41.52
N HIS A 886 0.85 -21.49 41.02
CA HIS A 886 1.21 -21.70 39.60
C HIS A 886 0.39 -20.86 38.59
N PHE A 887 -0.04 -19.66 38.99
CA PHE A 887 -0.69 -18.70 38.08
C PHE A 887 0.15 -18.44 36.82
N GLY A 888 -0.48 -18.42 35.64
CA GLY A 888 0.18 -18.17 34.36
C GLY A 888 0.94 -19.36 33.77
N CYS A 889 1.11 -20.46 34.53
CA CYS A 889 1.73 -21.67 34.01
C CYS A 889 0.83 -22.38 32.99
N ALA A 890 1.42 -23.03 32.00
CA ALA A 890 0.70 -23.92 31.09
C ALA A 890 0.18 -25.14 31.85
N ALA A 891 -0.96 -25.68 31.41
CA ALA A 891 -1.56 -26.90 31.95
C ALA A 891 -2.18 -27.74 30.83
N THR A 892 -2.11 -29.06 30.98
CA THR A 892 -2.75 -30.03 30.08
C THR A 892 -4.00 -30.58 30.74
N ILE A 893 -5.14 -30.61 30.03
CA ILE A 893 -6.35 -31.27 30.53
C ILE A 893 -6.17 -32.78 30.44
N LEU A 894 -6.30 -33.47 31.58
CA LEU A 894 -6.12 -34.92 31.69
C LEU A 894 -7.45 -35.67 31.49
N PRO A 895 -7.40 -36.97 31.10
CA PRO A 895 -8.56 -37.84 31.14
C PRO A 895 -9.22 -37.83 32.51
N ARG A 896 -10.56 -37.85 32.51
CA ARG A 896 -11.34 -38.12 33.70
C ARG A 896 -11.07 -39.56 34.14
N LEU A 897 -10.71 -39.73 35.41
CA LEU A 897 -10.83 -41.02 36.08
C LEU A 897 -12.33 -41.41 36.06
N GLY A 898 -12.62 -42.66 35.69
CA GLY A 898 -13.99 -43.12 35.44
C GLY A 898 -14.92 -42.95 36.63
N ASP A 899 -16.23 -42.78 36.36
CA ASP A 899 -17.27 -42.25 37.26
C ASP A 899 -17.16 -42.69 38.74
N GLY A 900 -16.35 -41.95 39.48
CA GLY A 900 -16.12 -42.11 40.91
C GLY A 900 -17.03 -41.18 41.71
N LEU A 901 -17.65 -41.72 42.76
CA LEU A 901 -18.42 -40.96 43.73
C LEU A 901 -17.54 -39.87 44.38
N ASP A 902 -18.15 -38.79 44.84
CA ASP A 902 -17.44 -37.81 45.64
C ASP A 902 -17.01 -38.39 47.01
N ARG A 903 -16.25 -37.61 47.77
CA ARG A 903 -15.80 -37.94 49.14
C ARG A 903 -16.92 -38.08 50.18
N HIS A 904 -18.20 -38.01 49.76
CA HIS A 904 -19.39 -38.27 50.56
C HIS A 904 -20.27 -39.39 49.98
N GLY A 905 -19.81 -40.10 48.94
CA GLY A 905 -20.51 -41.24 48.35
C GLY A 905 -21.64 -40.86 47.38
N MET A 906 -21.71 -39.62 46.91
CA MET A 906 -22.72 -39.17 45.96
C MET A 906 -22.20 -39.23 44.51
N ALA A 907 -23.07 -39.66 43.59
CA ALA A 907 -22.75 -39.66 42.16
C ALA A 907 -22.48 -38.22 41.69
N ALA A 908 -21.39 -38.03 40.95
CA ALA A 908 -20.96 -36.71 40.50
C ALA A 908 -22.03 -36.05 39.62
N GLY A 909 -22.74 -35.07 40.21
CA GLY A 909 -23.74 -34.27 39.48
C GLY A 909 -23.13 -33.56 38.27
N LYS A 910 -23.97 -33.14 37.32
CA LYS A 910 -23.59 -32.52 36.02
C LYS A 910 -22.81 -31.21 36.19
N GLY A 911 -21.55 -31.30 36.61
CA GLY A 911 -20.87 -30.27 37.39
C GLY A 911 -19.44 -29.94 36.98
N GLY A 912 -19.12 -30.05 35.69
CA GLY A 912 -18.10 -29.21 35.03
C GLY A 912 -16.63 -29.23 35.47
N LEU A 913 -16.23 -29.96 36.53
CA LEU A 913 -14.84 -29.97 37.01
C LEU A 913 -13.91 -30.80 36.11
N PHE A 914 -12.62 -30.46 36.17
CA PHE A 914 -11.54 -31.06 35.38
C PHE A 914 -10.37 -31.53 36.26
N ARG A 915 -9.61 -32.51 35.75
CA ARG A 915 -8.29 -32.90 36.25
C ARG A 915 -7.25 -32.35 35.27
N VAL A 916 -6.19 -31.73 35.75
CA VAL A 916 -5.18 -31.06 34.90
C VAL A 916 -3.76 -31.32 35.40
N ALA A 917 -2.82 -31.49 34.49
CA ALA A 917 -1.39 -31.48 34.78
C ALA A 917 -0.87 -30.05 34.53
N VAL A 918 -0.65 -29.28 35.59
CA VAL A 918 0.02 -27.97 35.51
C VAL A 918 1.52 -28.20 35.31
N GLN A 919 2.17 -27.36 34.51
CA GLN A 919 3.60 -27.41 34.23
C GLN A 919 4.31 -26.21 34.88
N PRO A 920 4.84 -26.32 36.12
CA PRO A 920 5.53 -25.22 36.77
C PRO A 920 6.94 -25.02 36.21
N PHE A 921 7.54 -23.88 36.55
CA PHE A 921 8.92 -23.54 36.21
C PHE A 921 9.69 -23.07 37.46
N ALA A 922 11.01 -23.24 37.46
CA ALA A 922 11.91 -22.67 38.44
C ALA A 922 13.02 -21.85 37.76
N ALA A 923 13.45 -20.78 38.41
CA ALA A 923 14.68 -20.07 38.05
C ALA A 923 15.89 -20.94 38.43
N SER A 924 16.90 -20.98 37.56
CA SER A 924 18.08 -21.84 37.73
C SER A 924 19.01 -21.46 38.91
N SER A 925 18.68 -20.43 39.68
CA SER A 925 19.52 -19.82 40.73
C SER A 925 18.83 -19.66 42.09
N SER A 926 17.54 -20.02 42.24
CA SER A 926 16.78 -19.80 43.49
C SER A 926 16.70 -21.07 44.35
N SER A 927 17.57 -21.18 45.36
CA SER A 927 17.57 -22.26 46.36
C SER A 927 16.67 -22.01 47.58
N SER A 928 15.79 -21.00 47.52
CA SER A 928 14.92 -20.59 48.63
C SER A 928 13.45 -20.43 48.21
N GLN A 929 12.57 -21.21 48.84
CA GLN A 929 11.11 -21.04 48.72
C GLN A 929 10.65 -19.84 49.58
N GLY A 930 10.72 -18.64 49.01
CA GLY A 930 10.21 -17.42 49.65
C GLY A 930 8.69 -17.35 49.63
N ASN A 931 8.04 -17.42 50.79
CA ASN A 931 6.58 -17.46 50.93
C ASN A 931 5.89 -16.08 50.78
N SER A 932 6.33 -15.28 49.80
CA SER A 932 5.95 -13.85 49.64
C SER A 932 4.97 -13.57 48.50
N GLY A 933 4.58 -14.58 47.71
CA GLY A 933 3.53 -14.45 46.67
C GLY A 933 3.88 -13.61 45.43
N ILE A 934 5.11 -13.10 45.31
CA ILE A 934 5.58 -12.29 44.18
C ILE A 934 6.72 -13.02 43.49
N ASP A 935 6.65 -13.17 42.16
CA ASP A 935 7.69 -13.82 41.34
C ASP A 935 9.07 -13.14 41.53
N PRO A 936 10.11 -13.85 42.01
CA PRO A 936 11.46 -13.32 42.11
C PRO A 936 12.01 -12.77 40.78
N VAL A 937 11.59 -13.34 39.64
CA VAL A 937 12.01 -12.88 38.31
C VAL A 937 11.35 -11.54 37.95
N GLN A 938 10.06 -11.35 38.29
CA GLN A 938 9.39 -10.04 38.17
C GLN A 938 10.03 -8.98 39.08
N GLN A 939 10.49 -9.35 40.29
CA GLN A 939 11.22 -8.41 41.13
C GLN A 939 12.56 -7.98 40.51
N VAL A 940 13.31 -8.90 39.91
CA VAL A 940 14.55 -8.56 39.18
C VAL A 940 14.23 -7.66 37.99
N ALA A 941 13.19 -7.97 37.21
CA ALA A 941 12.75 -7.16 36.08
C ALA A 941 12.37 -5.73 36.49
N LYS A 942 11.47 -5.54 37.48
CA LYS A 942 11.06 -4.20 37.92
C LYS A 942 12.20 -3.41 38.57
N ARG A 943 13.15 -4.05 39.27
CA ARG A 943 14.38 -3.37 39.75
C ARG A 943 15.26 -2.87 38.60
N ILE A 944 15.41 -3.67 37.53
CA ILE A 944 16.18 -3.27 36.35
C ILE A 944 15.49 -2.13 35.60
N VAL A 945 14.16 -2.21 35.41
CA VAL A 945 13.37 -1.13 34.80
C VAL A 945 13.55 0.18 35.57
N ALA A 946 13.32 0.19 36.88
CA ALA A 946 13.46 1.39 37.72
C ALA A 946 14.90 1.94 37.73
N ALA A 947 15.93 1.08 37.61
CA ALA A 947 17.33 1.50 37.53
C ALA A 947 17.73 2.12 36.18
N HIS A 948 16.94 1.91 35.11
CA HIS A 948 17.20 2.44 33.77
C HIS A 948 16.08 3.38 33.27
N GLU A 949 15.18 3.81 34.16
CA GLU A 949 14.13 4.77 33.81
C GLU A 949 14.71 6.19 33.65
N PRO A 950 14.48 6.87 32.51
CA PRO A 950 15.08 8.19 32.28
C PRO A 950 14.54 9.25 33.25
N THR A 951 15.43 9.92 34.00
CA THR A 951 15.05 11.07 34.82
C THR A 951 14.74 12.29 33.92
N TYR A 952 13.53 12.81 33.98
CA TYR A 952 13.07 13.97 33.22
C TYR A 952 13.10 15.27 34.04
N ILE A 953 13.38 16.39 33.37
CA ILE A 953 13.37 17.75 33.94
C ILE A 953 12.36 18.60 33.18
N HIS A 954 11.52 19.36 33.89
CA HIS A 954 10.48 20.20 33.28
C HIS A 954 11.06 21.26 32.34
N SER A 955 10.38 21.55 31.23
CA SER A 955 10.82 22.49 30.19
C SER A 955 11.23 23.87 30.70
N SER A 956 10.47 24.46 31.62
CA SER A 956 10.82 25.76 32.24
C SER A 956 12.08 25.69 33.09
N GLU A 957 12.33 24.56 33.76
CA GLU A 957 13.51 24.35 34.60
C GLU A 957 14.77 24.08 33.75
N VAL A 958 14.63 23.38 32.61
CA VAL A 958 15.71 23.26 31.62
C VAL A 958 16.04 24.63 31.01
N ALA A 959 15.02 25.39 30.61
CA ALA A 959 15.20 26.74 30.09
C ALA A 959 15.92 27.66 31.09
N ARG A 960 15.53 27.60 32.38
CA ARG A 960 16.16 28.36 33.47
C ARG A 960 17.60 27.91 33.75
N ARG A 961 17.84 26.61 33.97
CA ARG A 961 19.17 26.05 34.31
C ARG A 961 20.20 26.26 33.20
N LYS A 962 19.79 26.09 31.93
CA LYS A 962 20.69 26.14 30.77
C LYS A 962 20.58 27.46 30.00
N ARG A 963 19.87 28.47 30.53
CA ARG A 963 19.67 29.80 29.90
C ARG A 963 19.21 29.70 28.43
N PHE A 964 18.13 28.98 28.17
CA PHE A 964 17.43 29.01 26.87
C PHE A 964 16.20 29.89 26.96
N ASN A 965 15.88 30.64 25.90
CA ASN A 965 14.53 31.20 25.75
C ASN A 965 13.52 30.03 25.64
N PRO A 966 12.46 29.98 26.47
CA PRO A 966 11.45 28.92 26.40
C PRO A 966 10.81 28.75 25.02
N ARG A 967 10.63 29.83 24.26
CA ARG A 967 10.10 29.78 22.88
C ARG A 967 11.08 29.09 21.92
N VAL A 968 12.37 29.44 21.99
CA VAL A 968 13.42 28.82 21.17
C VAL A 968 13.57 27.34 21.53
N LEU A 969 13.58 26.99 22.82
CA LEU A 969 13.59 25.59 23.29
C LEU A 969 12.37 24.81 22.77
N GLY A 970 11.19 25.43 22.76
CA GLY A 970 9.97 24.85 22.18
C GLY A 970 10.06 24.60 20.68
N ARG A 971 10.70 25.51 19.92
CA ARG A 971 10.81 25.47 18.46
C ARG A 971 11.93 24.54 17.96
N ILE A 972 13.14 24.63 18.54
CA ILE A 972 14.30 23.80 18.13
C ILE A 972 14.08 22.30 18.38
N THR A 973 13.21 21.93 19.32
CA THR A 973 12.87 20.53 19.62
C THR A 973 11.80 19.94 18.71
N GLY A 974 11.22 20.73 17.79
CA GLY A 974 10.34 20.29 16.71
C GLY A 974 10.98 20.46 15.33
N ASN A 975 10.13 20.70 14.31
CA ASN A 975 10.56 21.06 12.96
C ASN A 975 10.99 22.54 12.88
N VAL A 976 12.14 22.82 12.26
CA VAL A 976 12.60 24.19 12.01
C VAL A 976 13.14 24.33 10.59
N TRP A 977 12.35 24.96 9.72
CA TRP A 977 12.69 25.16 8.31
C TRP A 977 13.51 26.42 8.09
N PHE A 978 14.60 26.25 7.35
CA PHE A 978 15.43 27.30 6.77
C PHE A 978 15.41 27.19 5.24
N THR A 979 15.72 28.30 4.57
CA THR A 979 15.59 28.46 3.12
C THR A 979 16.72 29.28 2.51
N GLU A 980 17.26 28.86 1.37
CA GLU A 980 18.15 29.66 0.50
C GLU A 980 17.67 29.46 -0.95
N GLY A 981 17.14 30.51 -1.58
CA GLY A 981 16.46 30.38 -2.88
C GLY A 981 15.29 29.38 -2.81
N ALA A 982 15.37 28.29 -3.60
CA ALA A 982 14.41 27.19 -3.58
C ALA A 982 14.72 26.10 -2.53
N ASP A 983 15.96 26.06 -2.02
CA ASP A 983 16.43 24.98 -1.15
C ASP A 983 15.82 25.07 0.24
N ARG A 984 15.48 23.92 0.83
CA ARG A 984 14.81 23.81 2.13
C ARG A 984 15.52 22.86 3.08
N TYR A 985 16.08 23.42 4.15
CA TYR A 985 16.81 22.67 5.17
C TYR A 985 15.99 22.60 6.46
N ASN A 986 15.83 21.40 7.04
CA ASN A 986 15.27 21.25 8.40
C ASN A 986 16.44 21.19 9.39
N LEU A 987 16.59 22.22 10.23
CA LEU A 987 17.65 22.30 11.23
C LEU A 987 17.13 22.03 12.66
N GLY A 988 15.85 21.68 12.79
CA GLY A 988 15.24 21.28 14.06
C GLY A 988 15.61 19.85 14.45
N LEU A 989 15.66 19.58 15.76
CA LEU A 989 15.99 18.25 16.31
C LEU A 989 14.84 17.23 16.15
N LEU A 990 13.62 17.67 15.80
CA LEU A 990 12.46 16.82 15.50
C LEU A 990 12.11 15.76 16.57
N VAL A 991 12.50 15.97 17.83
CA VAL A 991 12.21 15.01 18.91
C VAL A 991 10.73 14.97 19.31
N LYS A 992 9.89 15.91 18.85
CA LYS A 992 8.45 15.92 19.07
C LYS A 992 7.65 16.57 17.94
N GLU A 993 6.42 16.12 17.76
CA GLU A 993 5.41 16.73 16.91
C GLU A 993 4.10 16.89 17.70
N ALA A 994 4.00 18.01 18.42
CA ALA A 994 2.92 18.24 19.40
C ALA A 994 1.51 18.23 18.76
N SER A 995 1.36 18.70 17.53
CA SER A 995 0.09 18.68 16.77
C SER A 995 -0.42 17.28 16.41
N ARG A 996 0.45 16.26 16.49
CA ARG A 996 0.10 14.84 16.24
C ARG A 996 0.28 13.98 17.50
N GLY A 997 0.59 14.58 18.64
CA GLY A 997 0.83 13.87 19.90
C GLY A 997 2.02 12.90 19.83
N LEU A 998 3.08 13.24 19.09
CA LEU A 998 4.25 12.36 18.91
C LEU A 998 5.52 12.87 19.62
N CYS A 999 6.35 11.95 20.10
CA CYS A 999 7.64 12.23 20.74
C CYS A 999 8.67 11.08 20.63
N VAL A 1000 9.96 11.37 20.79
CA VAL A 1000 11.05 10.39 20.78
C VAL A 1000 11.34 9.85 22.21
N PRO A 1001 11.15 8.54 22.47
CA PRO A 1001 11.32 7.97 23.80
C PRO A 1001 12.73 8.10 24.38
N GLY A 1002 12.79 8.40 25.68
CA GLY A 1002 14.04 8.59 26.43
C GLY A 1002 14.68 9.97 26.26
N TYR A 1003 14.18 10.81 25.35
CA TYR A 1003 14.64 12.20 25.15
C TYR A 1003 13.61 13.22 25.65
N VAL A 1004 12.33 12.98 25.38
CA VAL A 1004 11.20 13.85 25.75
C VAL A 1004 10.02 13.06 26.30
N HIS A 1005 9.23 13.71 27.15
CA HIS A 1005 7.98 13.19 27.69
C HIS A 1005 6.98 14.36 27.88
N PRO A 1006 5.66 14.18 27.69
CA PRO A 1006 4.66 15.17 28.10
C PRO A 1006 4.66 15.36 29.63
N THR A 1007 4.13 16.47 30.14
CA THR A 1007 3.81 16.60 31.57
C THR A 1007 2.54 15.81 31.92
N THR A 1008 2.37 15.49 33.22
CA THR A 1008 1.22 14.72 33.73
C THR A 1008 -0.12 15.45 33.61
N ASP A 1009 -0.10 16.78 33.45
CA ASP A 1009 -1.27 17.63 33.19
C ASP A 1009 -1.49 17.91 31.69
N GLY A 1010 -0.64 17.38 30.80
CA GLY A 1010 -0.72 17.54 29.35
C GLY A 1010 -0.30 18.90 28.78
N ASN A 1011 -0.18 19.95 29.61
CA ASN A 1011 0.05 21.33 29.14
C ASN A 1011 1.52 21.65 28.82
N GLY A 1012 2.44 20.71 29.04
CA GLY A 1012 3.88 20.97 28.99
C GLY A 1012 4.72 19.79 28.49
N TRP A 1013 6.03 20.03 28.47
CA TRP A 1013 7.04 19.06 28.06
C TRP A 1013 8.13 18.94 29.12
N MET A 1014 8.71 17.76 29.22
CA MET A 1014 9.89 17.45 30.03
C MET A 1014 10.98 16.85 29.14
N TYR A 1015 12.24 17.12 29.48
CA TYR A 1015 13.42 16.68 28.72
C TYR A 1015 14.31 15.81 29.62
N SER A 1016 14.87 14.73 29.09
CA SER A 1016 15.79 13.87 29.85
C SER A 1016 17.20 14.47 29.91
N ASN A 1017 18.04 13.96 30.82
CA ASN A 1017 19.46 14.33 30.86
C ASN A 1017 20.21 14.06 29.55
N ALA A 1018 19.80 13.05 28.76
CA ALA A 1018 20.38 12.80 27.44
C ALA A 1018 20.01 13.90 26.44
N MET A 1019 18.75 14.36 26.45
CA MET A 1019 18.30 15.47 25.59
C MET A 1019 18.93 16.81 26.00
N VAL A 1020 19.14 17.04 27.31
CA VAL A 1020 19.83 18.23 27.80
C VAL A 1020 21.27 18.29 27.25
N LYS A 1021 22.02 17.18 27.26
CA LYS A 1021 23.36 17.12 26.64
C LYS A 1021 23.35 17.47 25.16
N VAL A 1022 22.38 16.95 24.40
CA VAL A 1022 22.24 17.27 22.97
C VAL A 1022 21.94 18.75 22.74
N LEU A 1023 21.11 19.38 23.58
CA LEU A 1023 20.83 20.82 23.50
C LEU A 1023 22.07 21.68 23.82
N GLU A 1024 22.95 21.22 24.71
CA GLU A 1024 24.23 21.86 24.99
C GLU A 1024 25.20 21.72 23.80
N GLU A 1025 25.38 20.51 23.26
CA GLU A 1025 26.21 20.28 22.07
C GLU A 1025 25.69 21.04 20.84
N TYR A 1026 24.36 21.12 20.66
CA TYR A 1026 23.74 21.94 19.60
C TYR A 1026 24.16 23.41 19.74
N ARG A 1027 24.09 23.97 20.95
CA ARG A 1027 24.50 25.36 21.21
C ARG A 1027 25.98 25.58 20.93
N GLU A 1028 26.83 24.67 21.37
CA GLU A 1028 28.30 24.77 21.21
C GLU A 1028 28.72 24.70 19.74
N ARG A 1029 28.13 23.79 18.94
CA ARG A 1029 28.46 23.64 17.52
C ARG A 1029 27.72 24.64 16.61
N HIS A 1030 26.47 24.97 16.93
CA HIS A 1030 25.50 25.57 16.00
C HIS A 1030 24.64 26.67 16.64
N GLY A 1031 25.20 27.40 17.63
CA GLY A 1031 24.53 28.49 18.35
C GLY A 1031 23.80 29.50 17.45
N TRP A 1032 24.36 29.84 16.29
CA TRP A 1032 23.77 30.76 15.31
C TRP A 1032 22.32 30.42 14.91
N VAL A 1033 21.94 29.14 14.91
CA VAL A 1033 20.57 28.70 14.60
C VAL A 1033 19.62 29.07 15.74
N LEU A 1034 20.09 28.99 16.98
CA LEU A 1034 19.35 29.40 18.18
C LEU A 1034 19.19 30.92 18.21
N ASP A 1035 20.25 31.67 17.87
CA ASP A 1035 20.25 33.13 17.84
C ASP A 1035 19.29 33.65 16.75
N ALA A 1036 19.29 33.02 15.57
CA ALA A 1036 18.33 33.30 14.49
C ALA A 1036 16.87 33.02 14.88
N LEU A 1037 16.64 31.97 15.68
CA LEU A 1037 15.33 31.65 16.24
C LEU A 1037 14.88 32.65 17.31
N ASP A 1038 15.83 33.15 18.12
CA ASP A 1038 15.57 34.13 19.17
C ASP A 1038 15.23 35.50 18.56
N ALA A 1039 15.99 35.94 17.55
CA ALA A 1039 15.77 37.18 16.81
C ALA A 1039 14.38 37.24 16.16
N LYS A 1040 13.89 36.15 15.56
CA LYS A 1040 12.52 36.07 15.03
C LYS A 1040 11.44 35.69 16.07
N SER A 1041 11.78 35.57 17.35
CA SER A 1041 10.80 35.27 18.42
C SER A 1041 9.99 36.49 18.90
N GLY A 1042 10.39 37.70 18.48
CA GLY A 1042 9.70 38.97 18.76
C GLY A 1042 8.63 39.36 17.73
N SER A 1043 8.67 38.82 16.50
CA SER A 1043 7.67 39.09 15.47
C SER A 1043 6.40 38.24 15.67
N SER A 1044 5.24 38.90 15.76
CA SER A 1044 3.95 38.29 16.08
C SER A 1044 3.25 37.62 14.89
N GLU A 1045 3.94 36.74 14.17
CA GLU A 1045 3.31 35.86 13.16
C GLU A 1045 3.01 34.48 13.76
N PRO A 1046 1.73 34.10 13.94
CA PRO A 1046 1.35 32.78 14.46
C PRO A 1046 1.45 31.70 13.35
N GLY A 1047 2.68 31.36 12.94
CA GLY A 1047 2.93 30.38 11.90
C GLY A 1047 4.34 29.81 11.88
N GLY A 1048 4.47 28.57 11.39
CA GLY A 1048 5.75 27.87 11.19
C GLY A 1048 6.53 28.36 9.97
N GLY A 1049 6.68 29.68 9.81
CA GLY A 1049 7.37 30.30 8.68
C GLY A 1049 8.83 29.83 8.56
N SER A 1050 9.27 29.62 7.32
CA SER A 1050 10.66 29.28 6.98
C SER A 1050 11.55 30.52 7.13
N ILE A 1051 12.74 30.34 7.71
CA ILE A 1051 13.69 31.44 7.93
C ILE A 1051 14.67 31.47 6.76
N ARG A 1052 14.84 32.61 6.08
CA ARG A 1052 15.81 32.70 4.98
C ARG A 1052 17.21 32.81 5.55
N LEU A 1053 18.16 32.06 5.01
CA LEU A 1053 19.55 32.09 5.49
C LEU A 1053 20.22 33.43 5.16
N ALA A 1054 19.86 34.03 4.02
CA ALA A 1054 20.19 35.41 3.66
C ALA A 1054 19.66 36.49 4.64
N ASP A 1055 18.58 36.24 5.40
CA ASP A 1055 18.11 37.19 6.44
C ASP A 1055 19.03 37.21 7.68
N ILE A 1056 19.86 36.17 7.86
CA ILE A 1056 20.66 35.90 9.08
C ILE A 1056 22.15 36.13 8.81
N MET A 1057 22.63 35.68 7.64
CA MET A 1057 24.02 35.78 7.22
C MET A 1057 24.12 36.56 5.90
N PRO A 1058 23.80 37.87 5.89
CA PRO A 1058 23.85 38.67 4.67
C PRO A 1058 25.27 38.73 4.07
N ASP A 1059 26.29 38.78 4.93
CA ASP A 1059 27.71 38.92 4.57
C ASP A 1059 28.40 37.62 4.12
N VAL A 1060 27.66 36.51 4.06
CA VAL A 1060 28.14 35.20 3.63
C VAL A 1060 27.59 34.90 2.24
N ASN A 1061 28.39 34.33 1.32
CA ASN A 1061 27.89 34.01 -0.03
C ASN A 1061 26.83 32.88 0.00
N PRO A 1062 26.01 32.71 -1.06
CA PRO A 1062 24.93 31.71 -1.07
C PRO A 1062 25.41 30.25 -0.95
N GLU A 1063 26.62 29.94 -1.40
CA GLU A 1063 27.16 28.58 -1.37
C GLU A 1063 27.62 28.20 0.04
N ASP A 1064 28.35 29.08 0.73
CA ASP A 1064 28.70 28.93 2.14
C ASP A 1064 27.46 28.88 3.04
N ARG A 1065 26.40 29.64 2.71
CA ARG A 1065 25.10 29.53 3.42
C ARG A 1065 24.48 28.15 3.26
N ARG A 1066 24.47 27.57 2.05
CA ARG A 1066 24.03 26.19 1.80
C ARG A 1066 24.91 25.17 2.52
N ALA A 1067 26.23 25.25 2.36
CA ALA A 1067 27.19 24.34 2.98
C ALA A 1067 27.08 24.32 4.52
N ARG A 1068 26.86 25.48 5.16
CA ARG A 1068 26.60 25.58 6.61
C ARG A 1068 25.28 24.92 7.00
N ALA A 1069 24.19 25.18 6.26
CA ALA A 1069 22.89 24.58 6.55
C ALA A 1069 22.90 23.05 6.33
N GLU A 1070 23.58 22.57 5.29
CA GLU A 1070 23.83 21.14 5.06
C GLU A 1070 24.71 20.53 6.14
N GLY A 1071 25.74 21.22 6.62
CA GLY A 1071 26.58 20.78 7.73
C GLY A 1071 25.75 20.51 8.98
N VAL A 1072 24.87 21.45 9.36
CA VAL A 1072 23.92 21.27 10.47
C VAL A 1072 22.96 20.12 10.19
N ALA A 1073 22.34 20.05 9.01
CA ALA A 1073 21.38 19.00 8.67
C ALA A 1073 22.02 17.59 8.64
N LYS A 1074 23.26 17.46 8.15
CA LYS A 1074 24.06 16.22 8.15
C LYS A 1074 24.50 15.86 9.58
N TRP A 1075 24.81 16.82 10.45
CA TRP A 1075 25.11 16.54 11.85
C TRP A 1075 23.87 16.11 12.65
N VAL A 1076 22.72 16.80 12.51
CA VAL A 1076 21.46 16.42 13.18
C VAL A 1076 21.06 14.99 12.81
N LYS A 1077 21.17 14.60 11.52
CA LYS A 1077 20.92 13.23 11.06
C LYS A 1077 21.85 12.17 11.69
N LYS A 1078 23.06 12.54 12.11
CA LYS A 1078 24.04 11.65 12.75
C LYS A 1078 23.85 11.51 14.27
N LEU A 1079 22.93 12.27 14.89
CA LEU A 1079 22.66 12.15 16.31
C LEU A 1079 21.90 10.84 16.65
N PRO A 1080 22.19 10.16 17.78
CA PRO A 1080 21.48 8.93 18.19
C PRO A 1080 19.96 9.06 18.44
N LEU A 1081 19.42 10.28 18.41
CA LEU A 1081 17.98 10.54 18.43
C LEU A 1081 17.32 10.48 17.04
N ALA A 1082 18.07 10.76 15.96
CA ALA A 1082 17.54 10.89 14.61
C ALA A 1082 17.30 9.52 13.94
N SER A 1083 17.90 8.46 14.46
CA SER A 1083 17.62 7.07 14.12
C SER A 1083 16.45 6.46 14.90
N ARG A 1084 15.88 7.17 15.89
CA ARG A 1084 14.76 6.68 16.70
C ARG A 1084 13.41 7.15 16.13
N PRO A 1085 12.37 6.29 16.09
CA PRO A 1085 11.05 6.67 15.61
C PRO A 1085 10.34 7.63 16.57
N LEU A 1086 9.49 8.48 16.00
CA LEU A 1086 8.48 9.24 16.73
C LEU A 1086 7.31 8.31 17.08
N VAL A 1087 7.01 8.14 18.36
CA VAL A 1087 5.86 7.36 18.86
C VAL A 1087 4.84 8.26 19.53
N LYS A 1088 3.61 7.77 19.75
CA LYS A 1088 2.58 8.52 20.49
C LYS A 1088 3.06 8.84 21.92
N THR A 1089 2.67 9.99 22.45
CA THR A 1089 2.96 10.42 23.85
C THR A 1089 2.39 9.49 24.93
N SER A 1090 1.47 8.58 24.57
CA SER A 1090 0.97 7.50 25.42
C SER A 1090 1.97 6.34 25.62
N VAL A 1091 3.00 6.22 24.77
CA VAL A 1091 3.88 5.04 24.75
C VAL A 1091 5.07 5.21 25.69
N LYS A 1092 5.23 4.28 26.64
CA LYS A 1092 6.46 4.11 27.43
C LYS A 1092 7.25 2.92 26.90
N ILE A 1093 8.58 3.04 26.88
CA ILE A 1093 9.50 2.00 26.41
C ILE A 1093 10.74 1.97 27.31
N LEU A 1094 11.19 0.76 27.68
CA LEU A 1094 12.48 0.55 28.34
C LEU A 1094 13.63 0.85 27.36
N MET A 1095 14.63 1.62 27.80
CA MET A 1095 15.78 1.95 26.96
C MET A 1095 16.64 0.71 26.67
N GLU A 1096 17.33 0.71 25.53
CA GLU A 1096 18.17 -0.40 25.03
C GLU A 1096 19.15 -0.95 26.07
N GLU A 1097 19.82 -0.09 26.83
CA GLU A 1097 20.71 -0.47 27.94
C GLU A 1097 19.96 -1.32 29.00
N GLY A 1098 18.74 -0.92 29.35
CA GLY A 1098 17.85 -1.64 30.26
C GLY A 1098 17.32 -2.95 29.68
N VAL A 1099 17.04 -3.00 28.37
CA VAL A 1099 16.66 -4.24 27.67
C VAL A 1099 17.82 -5.24 27.67
N LEU A 1100 19.05 -4.79 27.39
CA LEU A 1100 20.26 -5.60 27.44
C LEU A 1100 20.61 -6.04 28.87
N ALA A 1101 20.44 -5.16 29.86
CA ALA A 1101 20.60 -5.51 31.28
C ALA A 1101 19.58 -6.58 31.71
N LEU A 1102 18.33 -6.44 31.28
CA LEU A 1102 17.26 -7.41 31.52
C LEU A 1102 17.58 -8.75 30.84
N GLN A 1103 17.98 -8.75 29.57
CA GLN A 1103 18.37 -9.97 28.84
C GLN A 1103 19.53 -10.72 29.51
N ARG A 1104 20.50 -10.00 30.11
CA ARG A 1104 21.63 -10.60 30.85
C ARG A 1104 21.23 -11.12 32.24
N ALA A 1105 20.20 -10.55 32.87
CA ALA A 1105 19.81 -10.84 34.25
C ALA A 1105 18.60 -11.79 34.37
N MET A 1106 17.81 -11.98 33.32
CA MET A 1106 16.70 -12.94 33.32
C MET A 1106 17.24 -14.38 33.35
N PRO A 1107 16.94 -15.19 34.39
CA PRO A 1107 17.43 -16.55 34.48
C PRO A 1107 16.69 -17.47 33.49
N THR A 1108 17.40 -18.48 32.97
CA THR A 1108 16.77 -19.53 32.18
C THR A 1108 15.80 -20.32 33.06
N LEU A 1109 14.50 -20.16 32.80
CA LEU A 1109 13.46 -20.95 33.45
C LEU A 1109 13.56 -22.41 33.01
N LYS A 1110 13.67 -23.33 33.98
CA LYS A 1110 13.61 -24.77 33.74
C LYS A 1110 12.22 -25.30 34.12
N PRO A 1111 11.59 -26.16 33.31
CA PRO A 1111 10.36 -26.84 33.71
C PRO A 1111 10.66 -27.75 34.91
N LEU A 1112 9.76 -27.74 35.88
CA LEU A 1112 9.72 -28.70 36.99
C LEU A 1112 8.90 -29.94 36.56
N PRO A 1113 8.86 -31.03 37.35
CA PRO A 1113 7.88 -32.09 37.13
C PRO A 1113 6.44 -31.51 37.13
N PRO A 1114 5.53 -31.99 36.25
CA PRO A 1114 4.14 -31.56 36.26
C PRO A 1114 3.47 -31.83 37.62
N VAL A 1115 2.60 -30.91 38.03
CA VAL A 1115 1.78 -31.02 39.24
C VAL A 1115 0.35 -31.31 38.80
N GLU A 1116 -0.14 -32.51 39.10
CA GLU A 1116 -1.53 -32.86 38.85
C GLU A 1116 -2.46 -32.23 39.89
N LEU A 1117 -3.54 -31.62 39.42
CA LEU A 1117 -4.61 -31.05 40.25
C LEU A 1117 -5.95 -31.64 39.83
N GLU A 1118 -6.72 -32.09 40.83
CA GLU A 1118 -8.07 -32.63 40.66
C GLU A 1118 -9.13 -31.60 41.04
N SER A 1119 -10.38 -31.83 40.61
CA SER A 1119 -11.54 -30.97 40.95
C SER A 1119 -11.38 -29.49 40.58
N VAL A 1120 -10.64 -29.19 39.51
CA VAL A 1120 -10.38 -27.81 39.07
C VAL A 1120 -11.58 -27.21 38.34
N SER A 1121 -11.99 -26.01 38.75
CA SER A 1121 -13.05 -25.25 38.07
C SER A 1121 -12.61 -24.78 36.67
N PRO A 1122 -13.47 -24.88 35.64
CA PRO A 1122 -13.20 -24.34 34.30
C PRO A 1122 -13.18 -22.81 34.23
N GLN A 1123 -13.41 -22.11 35.35
CA GLN A 1123 -13.12 -20.67 35.50
C GLN A 1123 -11.62 -20.41 35.74
N LEU A 1124 -10.87 -21.41 36.22
CA LEU A 1124 -9.42 -21.34 36.46
C LEU A 1124 -8.58 -21.83 35.26
N LEU A 1125 -9.23 -22.17 34.14
CA LEU A 1125 -8.60 -22.70 32.93
C LEU A 1125 -8.85 -21.73 31.77
N LEU A 1126 -7.81 -21.04 31.32
CA LEU A 1126 -7.88 -20.11 30.20
C LEU A 1126 -7.50 -20.85 28.90
N PRO A 1127 -8.45 -21.15 27.99
CA PRO A 1127 -8.13 -21.76 26.70
C PRO A 1127 -7.37 -20.80 25.78
N PRO A 1128 -6.72 -21.32 24.73
CA PRO A 1128 -6.04 -20.49 23.74
C PRO A 1128 -7.02 -19.60 22.97
N TYR A 1129 -6.69 -18.31 22.85
CA TYR A 1129 -7.54 -17.27 22.29
C TYR A 1129 -7.19 -16.92 20.85
N THR A 1130 -8.20 -16.76 19.99
CA THR A 1130 -8.06 -16.16 18.66
C THR A 1130 -8.78 -14.81 18.66
N PRO A 1131 -8.13 -13.69 18.26
CA PRO A 1131 -8.82 -12.41 18.06
C PRO A 1131 -9.88 -12.49 16.93
N GLY A 1132 -11.04 -11.87 17.14
CA GLY A 1132 -12.13 -11.78 16.15
C GLY A 1132 -13.44 -11.24 16.77
N PRO A 1133 -14.46 -10.86 15.96
CA PRO A 1133 -15.66 -10.17 16.44
C PRO A 1133 -16.55 -11.01 17.37
N ASP A 1134 -16.82 -12.28 17.05
CA ASP A 1134 -17.64 -13.18 17.87
C ASP A 1134 -16.82 -13.89 18.99
N GLN A 1135 -15.61 -13.41 19.32
CA GLN A 1135 -14.68 -14.12 20.22
C GLN A 1135 -14.83 -13.71 21.69
N LEU A 1136 -14.59 -14.68 22.57
CA LEU A 1136 -14.81 -14.55 24.02
C LEU A 1136 -13.48 -14.39 24.78
N LYS A 1137 -13.13 -13.15 25.08
CA LYS A 1137 -11.98 -12.77 25.92
C LYS A 1137 -12.27 -13.13 27.38
N SER A 1138 -11.27 -13.58 28.14
CA SER A 1138 -11.43 -13.67 29.61
C SER A 1138 -11.29 -12.29 30.26
N PHE A 1139 -11.99 -12.02 31.36
CA PHE A 1139 -11.75 -10.81 32.16
C PHE A 1139 -10.29 -10.69 32.63
N MET A 1140 -9.62 -11.83 32.89
CA MET A 1140 -8.21 -11.88 33.30
C MET A 1140 -7.21 -11.67 32.15
N GLN A 1141 -7.69 -11.57 30.90
CA GLN A 1141 -6.86 -11.52 29.71
C GLN A 1141 -6.68 -10.09 29.23
N GLY A 1142 -5.42 -9.63 29.13
CA GLY A 1142 -5.08 -8.32 28.57
C GLY A 1142 -5.72 -7.17 29.37
N GLY A 1143 -5.35 -7.07 30.64
CA GLY A 1143 -5.67 -5.95 31.52
C GLY A 1143 -4.57 -4.87 31.50
N HIS A 1144 -4.42 -4.14 32.60
CA HIS A 1144 -3.30 -3.20 32.78
C HIS A 1144 -1.98 -3.96 32.90
N PHE A 1145 -0.94 -3.46 32.22
CA PHE A 1145 0.44 -3.94 32.33
C PHE A 1145 1.34 -2.78 32.76
N GLU A 1146 2.45 -3.09 33.42
CA GLU A 1146 3.54 -2.16 33.69
C GLU A 1146 4.86 -2.70 33.13
N LEU A 1147 5.77 -1.80 32.74
CA LEU A 1147 7.16 -2.16 32.42
C LEU A 1147 7.78 -3.06 33.50
N GLY A 1148 8.34 -4.19 33.08
CA GLY A 1148 8.91 -5.22 33.95
C GLY A 1148 7.92 -6.27 34.47
N ASP A 1149 6.62 -6.18 34.15
CA ASP A 1149 5.67 -7.25 34.42
C ASP A 1149 5.97 -8.52 33.64
N ARG A 1150 5.64 -9.67 34.23
CA ARG A 1150 5.75 -10.99 33.62
C ARG A 1150 4.44 -11.36 32.96
N VAL A 1151 4.52 -11.78 31.70
CA VAL A 1151 3.37 -12.06 30.84
C VAL A 1151 3.49 -13.43 30.18
N VAL A 1152 2.36 -14.01 29.78
CA VAL A 1152 2.30 -15.27 29.04
C VAL A 1152 1.46 -15.08 27.77
N SER A 1153 1.91 -15.64 26.65
CA SER A 1153 1.14 -15.63 25.40
C SER A 1153 -0.08 -16.52 25.55
N VAL A 1154 -1.26 -15.93 25.33
CA VAL A 1154 -2.55 -16.62 25.34
C VAL A 1154 -3.10 -16.83 23.92
N LEU A 1155 -2.37 -16.41 22.89
CA LEU A 1155 -2.79 -16.56 21.50
C LEU A 1155 -2.75 -18.04 21.10
N LYS A 1156 -3.83 -18.52 20.48
CA LYS A 1156 -3.94 -19.88 19.94
C LYS A 1156 -2.89 -20.18 18.86
N GLU A 1157 -2.63 -19.18 18.03
CA GLU A 1157 -1.90 -19.28 16.78
C GLU A 1157 -1.09 -17.99 16.54
N GLY A 1158 0.11 -18.12 15.99
CA GLY A 1158 1.05 -17.01 15.76
C GLY A 1158 2.28 -17.05 16.67
N VAL A 1159 3.07 -15.97 16.63
CA VAL A 1159 4.32 -15.81 17.39
C VAL A 1159 4.16 -14.62 18.35
N PRO A 1160 4.51 -14.74 19.65
CA PRO A 1160 5.00 -15.95 20.32
C PRO A 1160 3.88 -16.97 20.58
N PRO A 1161 4.18 -18.29 20.53
CA PRO A 1161 3.19 -19.36 20.63
C PRO A 1161 2.52 -19.43 22.00
N PHE A 1162 1.37 -20.10 22.08
CA PHE A 1162 0.62 -20.30 23.33
C PHE A 1162 1.50 -20.82 24.48
N GLY A 1163 1.34 -20.24 25.67
CA GLY A 1163 2.11 -20.60 26.87
C GLY A 1163 3.53 -20.05 26.91
N PHE A 1164 4.01 -19.35 25.87
CA PHE A 1164 5.34 -18.74 25.88
C PHE A 1164 5.39 -17.54 26.85
N HIS A 1165 6.38 -17.50 27.74
CA HIS A 1165 6.49 -16.46 28.78
C HIS A 1165 7.43 -15.32 28.36
N GLY A 1166 7.07 -14.08 28.68
CA GLY A 1166 7.83 -12.86 28.37
C GLY A 1166 7.83 -11.85 29.51
N THR A 1167 8.51 -10.72 29.29
CA THR A 1167 8.54 -9.58 30.21
C THR A 1167 8.19 -8.31 29.44
N VAL A 1168 7.36 -7.42 30.00
CA VAL A 1168 6.94 -6.18 29.36
C VAL A 1168 8.12 -5.20 29.28
N ILE A 1169 8.47 -4.79 28.07
CA ILE A 1169 9.51 -3.77 27.80
C ILE A 1169 8.97 -2.51 27.10
N GLY A 1170 7.66 -2.48 26.80
CA GLY A 1170 6.96 -1.32 26.25
C GLY A 1170 5.44 -1.46 26.40
N GLU A 1171 4.75 -0.34 26.58
CA GLU A 1171 3.29 -0.25 26.82
C GLU A 1171 2.72 1.01 26.16
N GLU A 1172 1.44 1.00 25.74
CA GLU A 1172 0.71 2.21 25.32
C GLU A 1172 -0.43 2.55 26.28
N LEU A 1173 -0.27 3.65 27.01
CA LEU A 1173 -1.26 4.19 27.95
C LEU A 1173 -2.39 4.92 27.21
N GLY A 1174 -3.41 4.20 26.76
CA GLY A 1174 -4.61 4.83 26.19
C GLY A 1174 -5.65 3.89 25.59
N HIS A 1175 -5.24 2.72 25.08
CA HIS A 1175 -6.17 1.75 24.49
C HIS A 1175 -6.99 1.00 25.56
N ARG A 1176 -8.12 1.59 25.94
CA ARG A 1176 -9.20 1.01 26.77
C ARG A 1176 -10.33 0.47 25.89
#